data_AF-A0A2U3DV07-F1
#
_entry.id   AF-A0A2U3DV07-F1
#
_cell.length_a   1.000
_cell.length_b   1.000
_cell.length_c   1.000
_cell.angle_alpha   90.00
_cell.angle_beta   90.00
_cell.angle_gamma   90.00
#
_symmetry.space_group_name_H-M   'P 1'
#
loop_
_entity.id
_entity.type
_entity.pdbx_description
1 polymer ?
#
loop_
_entity_poly.entity_id
_entity_poly.type
_entity_poly.pdbx_seq_one_letter_code
_entity_poly.pdbx_strand_id
1 'polypeptide(L)'
;MASERLNYAPGVLESTSWHPLSLVPRALTALRTSSSLILRTSQDYLLAHLFRYQGTNQGTETTYDSRIAHLPIATTGGSVANFDRHQAIFLGEIGCDDSETFATASAQATPAGKPCTIRQFACSGWCKESNLKCVQELREHISNLGKAAASSSRDVLFRGEQECGGCSRSPAWDDIELPSQWFGGSETERVPMTNLSELLSIPATGGFALVDTWRKSPVSRLEGTKSHATNSVAWRLDTVEVHCFDGQAWTEQSCLHESGTFRCQGPLPILGCPQDDLACQMFAIGALRNARVLSVVMCSVELYQAAAKLLEMRDTTMTTGLDTKLGKLRTSRTCAKFAKLPTNGPLPPKLSGYATSPTHGYERMCRRERATGAMRNTSVFAMSLGYDRGVYGGSVAGIWALMDSAFMFDYSAARSNRDLGSKIIDAFATVRGLDTGNPELNAHLLDVATVMACNFTALRGKAELEDARHLHSQPCVAIWDDLAAMARYRIADAVFCHVWYDSPGDEASLVMAGLGCAVHDLIDVGPDVACGEISNIIPSLTRGDLSIAALRSVYVGMVAAMEWYAAYDPFNTAALAILMTHWWQLDNLRHRTVALMSRVSTSPDYAVSPEKLTSAPSFDTFTHTNHLKYDEGQAVIDDQREELDHLEALGFEDIQGLIKTLIRPVLDYADARDTHLPLEITYCTEVLEACLSRRHSEKVKVLWRLALIMWKCGAIWATVLASTQYAHQGYTNCDRGREDLDESTWAQG
;
A
#
# COMPACT_ATOMS: atom_id res chain seq x y z
N MET A 1 -27.24 17.87 44.54
CA MET A 1 -28.42 18.74 44.38
C MET A 1 -28.00 20.18 44.66
N ALA A 2 -28.31 21.09 43.74
CA ALA A 2 -28.27 22.57 43.81
C ALA A 2 -26.91 23.22 44.20
N SER A 3 -26.19 23.90 43.29
CA SER A 3 -26.42 25.26 42.75
C SER A 3 -26.37 26.33 43.86
N GLU A 4 -25.72 27.50 43.71
CA GLU A 4 -25.87 28.46 42.60
C GLU A 4 -24.98 29.73 42.83
N ARG A 5 -24.74 30.48 41.72
CA ARG A 5 -24.52 31.96 41.57
C ARG A 5 -23.11 32.56 41.35
N LEU A 6 -22.75 32.67 40.06
CA LEU A 6 -22.67 33.89 39.22
C LEU A 6 -22.45 35.28 39.88
N ASN A 7 -21.46 36.06 39.40
CA ASN A 7 -21.66 37.23 38.51
C ASN A 7 -20.38 38.05 38.14
N TYR A 8 -20.28 38.37 36.84
CA TYR A 8 -19.81 39.61 36.15
C TYR A 8 -18.35 40.15 36.18
N ALA A 9 -17.86 40.48 34.96
CA ALA A 9 -16.67 41.22 34.50
C ALA A 9 -16.86 42.77 34.56
N PRO A 10 -16.10 43.71 33.90
CA PRO A 10 -14.88 43.68 33.04
C PRO A 10 -13.87 44.87 33.20
N GLY A 11 -12.81 44.96 32.35
CA GLY A 11 -11.98 46.17 32.09
C GLY A 11 -10.49 45.87 31.78
N VAL A 12 -9.91 45.95 30.57
CA VAL A 12 -9.60 47.05 29.60
C VAL A 12 -8.11 47.45 29.57
N LEU A 13 -7.50 47.22 28.39
CA LEU A 13 -6.42 47.91 27.63
C LEU A 13 -5.16 48.48 28.31
N GLU A 14 -3.99 48.09 27.77
CA GLU A 14 -3.06 49.06 27.16
C GLU A 14 -2.12 48.42 26.13
N SER A 15 -1.87 49.18 25.06
CA SER A 15 -1.13 48.85 23.85
C SER A 15 0.28 49.44 23.89
N THR A 16 1.20 48.92 23.09
CA THR A 16 2.19 49.74 22.37
C THR A 16 2.80 48.95 21.21
N SER A 17 2.63 49.51 20.02
CA SER A 17 3.15 49.13 18.71
C SER A 17 4.56 49.68 18.47
N TRP A 18 5.43 48.97 17.74
CA TRP A 18 6.39 49.58 16.81
C TRP A 18 6.67 48.64 15.61
N HIS A 19 6.67 49.24 14.42
CA HIS A 19 6.71 48.63 13.08
C HIS A 19 8.13 48.81 12.45
N PRO A 20 8.40 48.37 11.20
CA PRO A 20 9.58 47.59 10.77
C PRO A 20 10.64 48.42 10.00
N LEU A 21 11.79 47.81 9.60
CA LEU A 21 12.58 48.19 8.41
C LEU A 21 13.65 47.13 8.01
N SER A 22 13.37 46.46 6.89
CA SER A 22 14.19 46.05 5.71
C SER A 22 15.75 46.00 5.65
N LEU A 23 16.23 44.93 4.96
CA LEU A 23 17.24 44.87 3.86
C LEU A 23 18.76 44.57 4.13
N VAL A 24 19.12 43.27 3.89
CA VAL A 24 20.24 42.64 3.11
C VAL A 24 21.74 42.72 3.57
N PRO A 25 22.69 41.94 3.00
CA PRO A 25 23.25 40.70 3.58
C PRO A 25 24.79 40.75 3.74
N ARG A 26 25.40 39.78 4.44
CA ARG A 26 26.80 39.38 4.17
C ARG A 26 27.20 38.06 4.84
N ALA A 27 27.59 37.12 3.97
CA ALA A 27 28.75 36.22 4.06
C ALA A 27 29.11 35.60 5.42
N LEU A 28 29.01 34.27 5.51
CA LEU A 28 29.88 33.44 6.34
C LEU A 28 30.28 32.18 5.57
N THR A 29 31.40 32.30 4.88
CA THR A 29 32.25 31.18 4.45
C THR A 29 33.24 30.90 5.59
N ALA A 30 33.58 29.61 5.76
CA ALA A 30 34.68 29.08 6.58
C ALA A 30 34.46 29.00 8.10
N LEU A 31 34.07 27.79 8.57
CA LEU A 31 34.66 27.08 9.73
C LEU A 31 33.92 25.73 9.92
N ARG A 32 34.31 24.71 9.15
CA ARG A 32 34.01 23.29 9.43
C ARG A 32 35.20 22.41 9.06
N THR A 33 36.26 22.50 9.87
CA THR A 33 37.37 21.54 9.89
C THR A 33 37.83 21.36 11.32
N SER A 34 37.08 20.58 12.12
CA SER A 34 37.55 19.82 13.29
C SER A 34 36.37 19.48 14.24
N SER A 35 35.51 18.55 13.84
CA SER A 35 34.54 17.92 14.76
C SER A 35 34.19 16.47 14.41
N SER A 36 34.77 15.91 13.35
CA SER A 36 34.45 14.58 12.82
C SER A 36 35.22 13.40 13.46
N LEU A 37 36.03 13.64 14.49
CA LEU A 37 36.86 12.58 15.10
C LEU A 37 36.54 12.23 16.56
N ILE A 38 35.56 12.89 17.20
CA ILE A 38 35.21 12.63 18.62
C ILE A 38 33.75 12.13 18.78
N LEU A 39 32.92 12.20 17.74
CA LEU A 39 31.52 11.72 17.78
C LEU A 39 31.29 10.30 17.25
N ARG A 40 32.30 9.66 16.61
CA ARG A 40 32.18 8.27 16.13
C ARG A 40 32.40 7.23 17.23
N THR A 41 33.17 7.54 18.27
CA THR A 41 33.48 6.57 19.34
C THR A 41 32.43 6.48 20.44
N SER A 42 31.47 7.40 20.52
CA SER A 42 30.39 7.35 21.53
C SER A 42 29.10 6.68 21.05
N GLN A 43 28.85 6.57 19.74
CA GLN A 43 27.71 5.83 19.19
C GLN A 43 27.97 4.32 19.17
N ASP A 44 29.21 3.89 18.88
CA ASP A 44 29.57 2.47 18.90
C ASP A 44 29.57 1.88 20.32
N TYR A 45 29.84 2.71 21.34
CA TYR A 45 29.85 2.28 22.75
C TYR A 45 28.44 2.18 23.36
N LEU A 46 27.46 2.95 22.87
CA LEU A 46 26.07 2.83 23.30
C LEU A 46 25.35 1.65 22.63
N LEU A 47 25.72 1.31 21.39
CA LEU A 47 25.23 0.10 20.70
C LEU A 47 25.75 -1.19 21.36
N ALA A 48 26.98 -1.20 21.89
CA ALA A 48 27.53 -2.39 22.55
C ALA A 48 26.90 -2.70 23.93
N HIS A 49 26.25 -1.73 24.58
CA HIS A 49 25.68 -1.90 25.92
C HIS A 49 24.18 -2.19 25.98
N LEU A 50 23.43 -1.97 24.89
CA LEU A 50 22.01 -2.34 24.80
C LEU A 50 21.77 -3.79 24.34
N PHE A 51 22.80 -4.50 23.84
CA PHE A 51 22.69 -5.89 23.38
C PHE A 51 23.26 -6.95 24.36
N ARG A 52 23.48 -6.58 25.63
CA ARG A 52 23.81 -7.55 26.69
C ARG A 52 22.58 -7.84 27.56
N TYR A 53 21.57 -8.48 26.98
CA TYR A 53 20.60 -9.26 27.76
C TYR A 53 20.47 -10.67 27.17
N GLN A 54 21.25 -11.55 27.78
CA GLN A 54 21.05 -12.99 27.95
C GLN A 54 20.85 -13.86 26.69
N GLY A 55 21.98 -14.27 26.12
CA GLY A 55 22.12 -15.63 25.64
C GLY A 55 22.16 -16.61 26.81
N THR A 56 21.21 -17.52 26.87
CA THR A 56 21.40 -18.85 27.45
C THR A 56 21.09 -19.86 26.37
N ASN A 57 22.13 -20.61 25.98
CA ASN A 57 22.07 -21.79 25.12
C ASN A 57 21.02 -22.79 25.64
N GLN A 58 19.85 -22.82 24.99
CA GLN A 58 19.10 -24.04 24.74
C GLN A 58 19.08 -24.17 23.22
N GLY A 59 19.32 -25.38 22.69
CA GLY A 59 19.45 -25.62 21.25
C GLY A 59 18.32 -24.92 20.50
N THR A 60 18.68 -24.00 19.59
CA THR A 60 17.70 -23.24 18.82
C THR A 60 17.03 -24.20 17.85
N GLU A 61 15.92 -24.80 18.26
CA GLU A 61 15.00 -25.46 17.35
C GLU A 61 14.61 -24.46 16.26
N THR A 62 14.98 -24.75 15.01
CA THR A 62 14.71 -23.91 13.83
C THR A 62 13.37 -24.25 13.18
N THR A 63 12.68 -25.25 13.71
CA THR A 63 11.39 -25.78 13.27
C THR A 63 10.58 -26.16 14.50
N TYR A 64 9.27 -26.35 14.35
CA TYR A 64 8.43 -26.93 15.40
C TYR A 64 7.67 -28.15 14.85
N ASP A 65 7.44 -29.15 15.71
CA ASP A 65 6.51 -30.24 15.39
C ASP A 65 5.08 -29.69 15.43
N SER A 66 4.50 -29.55 14.23
CA SER A 66 3.21 -28.91 14.03
C SER A 66 2.03 -29.75 14.53
N ARG A 67 2.27 -31.02 14.87
CA ARG A 67 1.27 -31.97 15.40
C ARG A 67 1.13 -31.90 16.91
N ILE A 68 1.98 -31.14 17.61
CA ILE A 68 1.86 -30.94 19.05
C ILE A 68 0.71 -29.96 19.34
N ALA A 69 -0.22 -30.37 20.21
CA ALA A 69 -1.40 -29.60 20.60
C ALA A 69 -1.07 -28.21 21.22
N HIS A 70 0.14 -28.06 21.74
CA HIS A 70 0.66 -26.82 22.31
C HIS A 70 2.02 -26.51 21.66
N LEU A 71 2.11 -25.43 20.88
CA LEU A 71 3.38 -25.00 20.31
C LEU A 71 4.23 -24.32 21.41
N PRO A 72 5.37 -24.90 21.85
CA PRO A 72 6.02 -24.49 23.10
C PRO A 72 6.73 -23.11 23.06
N ILE A 73 6.96 -22.53 21.88
CA ILE A 73 7.78 -21.30 21.66
C ILE A 73 7.12 -20.33 20.63
N ALA A 74 5.94 -20.66 20.09
CA ALA A 74 5.33 -19.96 18.96
C ALA A 74 4.45 -18.74 19.32
N THR A 75 4.42 -18.28 20.58
CA THR A 75 3.60 -17.11 20.96
C THR A 75 4.09 -15.84 20.28
N THR A 76 5.41 -15.60 20.25
CA THR A 76 6.01 -14.49 19.48
C THR A 76 6.68 -14.95 18.19
N GLY A 77 6.82 -16.26 17.96
CA GLY A 77 7.62 -16.85 16.87
C GLY A 77 9.08 -16.40 16.87
N GLY A 78 9.63 -16.09 18.05
CA GLY A 78 10.99 -15.56 18.21
C GLY A 78 11.13 -14.07 17.92
N SER A 79 10.04 -13.35 17.66
CA SER A 79 10.03 -11.89 17.52
C SER A 79 10.04 -11.17 18.86
N VAL A 80 10.50 -9.92 18.85
CA VAL A 80 10.44 -9.02 20.02
C VAL A 80 9.14 -8.22 19.97
N ALA A 81 8.39 -8.24 21.08
CA ALA A 81 7.10 -7.59 21.21
C ALA A 81 7.18 -6.05 21.25
N ASN A 82 6.09 -5.42 20.82
CA ASN A 82 5.94 -3.99 20.57
C ASN A 82 5.84 -3.07 21.80
N PHE A 83 5.73 -3.60 23.02
CA PHE A 83 5.41 -2.75 24.18
C PHE A 83 6.58 -1.89 24.68
N ASP A 84 7.79 -2.06 24.15
CA ASP A 84 8.84 -1.05 24.24
C ASP A 84 8.55 0.08 23.25
N ARG A 85 7.61 0.95 23.62
CA ARG A 85 7.13 2.12 22.85
C ARG A 85 8.24 3.10 22.41
N HIS A 86 9.50 2.84 22.78
CA HIS A 86 10.67 3.67 22.49
C HIS A 86 11.77 2.81 21.85
N GLN A 87 11.47 2.09 20.75
CA GLN A 87 12.52 1.46 19.98
C GLN A 87 13.50 2.55 19.51
N ALA A 88 14.73 2.53 20.04
CA ALA A 88 15.74 3.55 19.79
C ALA A 88 16.06 3.75 18.29
N ILE A 89 15.77 2.74 17.48
CA ILE A 89 15.92 2.80 16.02
C ILE A 89 15.06 3.90 15.39
N PHE A 90 13.89 4.25 15.94
CA PHE A 90 13.05 5.31 15.38
C PHE A 90 13.56 6.74 15.65
N LEU A 91 14.56 6.91 16.53
CA LEU A 91 15.17 8.21 16.84
C LEU A 91 16.30 8.59 15.86
N GLY A 92 16.77 7.63 15.06
CA GLY A 92 17.85 7.84 14.09
C GLY A 92 17.39 8.42 12.75
N GLU A 93 18.34 8.79 11.90
CA GLU A 93 18.09 9.12 10.50
C GLU A 93 17.64 7.87 9.74
N ILE A 94 16.54 7.97 8.98
CA ILE A 94 16.06 6.89 8.12
C ILE A 94 16.82 6.93 6.79
N GLY A 95 17.43 5.80 6.41
CA GLY A 95 18.31 5.75 5.25
C GLY A 95 18.64 4.33 4.83
N CYS A 96 19.10 4.20 3.59
CA CYS A 96 19.64 2.98 2.97
C CYS A 96 20.64 3.31 1.85
N ASP A 97 21.38 2.31 1.38
CA ASP A 97 22.39 2.45 0.31
C ASP A 97 21.83 3.07 -0.97
N ASP A 98 20.61 2.71 -1.38
CA ASP A 98 19.97 3.27 -2.57
C ASP A 98 19.66 4.77 -2.40
N SER A 99 19.17 5.17 -1.21
CA SER A 99 18.84 6.58 -0.93
C SER A 99 20.10 7.46 -0.91
N GLU A 100 21.20 6.96 -0.33
CA GLU A 100 22.49 7.66 -0.27
C GLU A 100 23.09 7.81 -1.67
N THR A 101 23.01 6.74 -2.47
CA THR A 101 23.49 6.73 -3.86
C THR A 101 22.73 7.77 -4.70
N PHE A 102 21.41 7.77 -4.63
CA PHE A 102 20.59 8.70 -5.42
C PHE A 102 20.78 10.16 -4.98
N ALA A 103 20.83 10.42 -3.67
CA ALA A 103 21.05 11.76 -3.14
C ALA A 103 22.42 12.32 -3.57
N THR A 104 23.46 11.48 -3.54
CA THR A 104 24.80 11.84 -4.02
C THR A 104 24.81 12.17 -5.51
N ALA A 105 24.18 11.34 -6.32
CA ALA A 105 24.07 11.54 -7.76
C ALA A 105 23.34 12.85 -8.10
N SER A 106 22.23 13.12 -7.42
CA SER A 106 21.44 14.34 -7.60
C SER A 106 22.21 15.59 -7.18
N ALA A 107 22.97 15.54 -6.08
CA ALA A 107 23.80 16.66 -5.63
C ALA A 107 24.94 17.03 -6.59
N GLN A 108 25.34 16.11 -7.47
CA GLN A 108 26.37 16.31 -8.49
C GLN A 108 25.80 16.72 -9.85
N ALA A 109 24.48 16.59 -10.03
CA ALA A 109 23.81 16.93 -11.28
C ALA A 109 23.78 18.44 -11.51
N THR A 110 23.82 18.84 -12.78
CA THR A 110 23.59 20.24 -13.15
C THR A 110 22.08 20.51 -13.13
N PRO A 111 21.59 21.58 -12.46
CA PRO A 111 20.17 21.85 -12.36
C PRO A 111 19.44 21.85 -13.72
N ALA A 112 18.30 21.17 -13.77
CA ALA A 112 17.49 21.10 -14.99
C ALA A 112 16.63 22.35 -15.17
N GLY A 113 16.41 22.75 -16.41
CA GLY A 113 15.33 23.68 -16.74
C GLY A 113 13.97 23.04 -16.49
N LYS A 114 12.96 23.81 -16.11
CA LYS A 114 11.59 23.28 -15.95
C LYS A 114 10.94 23.02 -17.32
N PRO A 115 10.34 21.85 -17.57
CA PRO A 115 9.55 21.64 -18.78
C PRO A 115 8.35 22.58 -18.78
N CYS A 116 7.99 23.10 -19.95
CA CYS A 116 6.82 23.97 -20.10
C CYS A 116 5.61 23.11 -20.46
N THR A 117 4.67 22.95 -19.54
CA THR A 117 3.35 22.38 -19.82
C THR A 117 2.33 23.51 -19.97
N ILE A 118 1.51 23.44 -21.01
CA ILE A 118 0.51 24.47 -21.31
C ILE A 118 -0.85 24.04 -20.79
N ARG A 119 -1.48 24.88 -19.95
CA ARG A 119 -2.88 24.71 -19.55
C ARG A 119 -3.79 25.55 -20.44
N GLN A 120 -4.73 24.91 -21.11
CA GLN A 120 -5.69 25.53 -22.01
C GLN A 120 -7.11 25.38 -21.46
N PHE A 121 -8.00 26.28 -21.87
CA PHE A 121 -9.39 26.32 -21.42
C PHE A 121 -10.29 26.35 -22.65
N ALA A 122 -11.22 25.41 -22.74
CA ALA A 122 -12.12 25.29 -23.87
C ALA A 122 -13.54 24.96 -23.42
N CYS A 123 -14.54 25.53 -24.09
CA CYS A 123 -15.92 25.10 -23.94
C CYS A 123 -16.18 23.92 -24.90
N SER A 124 -16.51 22.75 -24.35
CA SER A 124 -16.95 21.58 -25.12
C SER A 124 -18.42 21.68 -25.58
N GLY A 125 -19.12 22.76 -25.24
CA GLY A 125 -20.54 22.99 -25.55
C GLY A 125 -21.51 22.30 -24.58
N TRP A 126 -20.99 21.52 -23.62
CA TRP A 126 -21.79 20.70 -22.72
C TRP A 126 -22.56 21.48 -21.66
N CYS A 127 -21.98 22.58 -21.15
CA CYS A 127 -22.63 23.45 -20.18
C CYS A 127 -23.76 24.32 -20.77
N LYS A 128 -23.95 24.32 -22.10
CA LYS A 128 -24.91 25.17 -22.84
C LYS A 128 -24.73 26.69 -22.65
N GLU A 129 -23.64 27.10 -22.00
CA GLU A 129 -23.25 28.50 -21.85
C GLU A 129 -22.50 29.02 -23.08
N SER A 130 -22.44 30.35 -23.22
CA SER A 130 -21.56 30.95 -24.24
C SER A 130 -20.09 30.57 -23.99
N ASN A 131 -19.32 30.35 -25.06
CA ASN A 131 -17.91 29.94 -24.95
C ASN A 131 -17.10 30.87 -24.03
N LEU A 132 -17.29 32.19 -24.16
CA LEU A 132 -16.60 33.18 -23.33
C LEU A 132 -16.92 33.04 -21.83
N LYS A 133 -18.21 32.90 -21.48
CA LYS A 133 -18.65 32.75 -20.09
C LYS A 133 -18.14 31.43 -19.50
N CYS A 134 -18.28 30.33 -20.24
CA CYS A 134 -17.77 29.02 -19.84
C CYS A 134 -16.25 29.06 -19.56
N VAL A 135 -15.45 29.60 -20.47
CA VAL A 135 -13.99 29.71 -20.29
C VAL A 135 -13.64 30.57 -19.07
N GLN A 136 -14.40 31.63 -18.80
CA GLN A 136 -14.20 32.46 -17.61
C GLN A 136 -14.49 31.68 -16.32
N GLU A 137 -15.59 30.93 -16.28
CA GLU A 137 -15.96 30.08 -15.14
C GLU A 137 -14.92 28.97 -14.88
N LEU A 138 -14.44 28.31 -15.94
CA LEU A 138 -13.38 27.30 -15.81
C LEU A 138 -12.08 27.88 -15.24
N ARG A 139 -11.70 29.10 -15.65
CA ARG A 139 -10.53 29.80 -15.09
C ARG A 139 -10.72 30.14 -13.61
N GLU A 140 -11.92 30.57 -13.25
CA GLU A 140 -12.27 30.85 -11.86
C GLU A 140 -12.24 29.58 -11.00
N HIS A 141 -12.77 28.46 -11.50
CA HIS A 141 -12.68 27.16 -10.84
C HIS A 141 -11.24 26.75 -10.56
N ILE A 142 -10.35 26.77 -11.58
CA ILE A 142 -8.93 26.42 -11.39
C ILE A 142 -8.24 27.37 -10.40
N SER A 143 -8.55 28.66 -10.44
CA SER A 143 -8.04 29.65 -9.48
C SER A 143 -8.45 29.33 -8.04
N ASN A 144 -9.72 28.93 -7.84
CA ASN A 144 -10.23 28.56 -6.52
C ASN A 144 -9.61 27.24 -6.01
N LEU A 145 -9.34 26.27 -6.90
CA LEU A 145 -8.56 25.08 -6.54
C LEU A 145 -7.16 25.45 -6.07
N GLY A 146 -6.51 26.43 -6.71
CA GLY A 146 -5.21 26.96 -6.26
C GLY A 146 -5.24 27.43 -4.80
N LYS A 147 -6.30 28.15 -4.41
CA LYS A 147 -6.51 28.59 -3.02
C LYS A 147 -6.77 27.42 -2.07
N ALA A 148 -7.57 26.44 -2.50
CA ALA A 148 -7.87 25.25 -1.69
C ALA A 148 -6.62 24.41 -1.43
N ALA A 149 -5.80 24.14 -2.45
CA ALA A 149 -4.53 23.42 -2.34
C ALA A 149 -3.54 24.14 -1.40
N ALA A 150 -3.50 25.48 -1.45
CA ALA A 150 -2.65 26.31 -0.61
C ALA A 150 -3.17 26.52 0.83
N SER A 151 -4.39 26.05 1.14
CA SER A 151 -5.00 26.25 2.45
C SER A 151 -4.21 25.58 3.57
N SER A 152 -4.18 26.22 4.74
CA SER A 152 -3.30 25.87 5.86
C SER A 152 -3.80 24.69 6.72
N SER A 153 -4.58 23.76 6.17
CA SER A 153 -4.97 22.56 6.92
C SER A 153 -3.68 21.86 7.39
N ARG A 154 -3.65 21.42 8.65
CA ARG A 154 -2.42 20.87 9.21
C ARG A 154 -2.10 19.48 8.67
N ASP A 155 -3.01 18.90 7.89
CA ASP A 155 -3.14 17.46 7.75
C ASP A 155 -2.81 16.95 6.34
N VAL A 156 -2.27 17.77 5.44
CA VAL A 156 -1.70 17.28 4.18
C VAL A 156 -0.18 17.24 4.29
N LEU A 157 0.42 16.08 4.01
CA LEU A 157 1.88 15.87 4.02
C LEU A 157 2.61 16.71 2.95
N PHE A 158 1.90 17.08 1.88
CA PHE A 158 2.41 17.86 0.76
C PHE A 158 1.70 19.22 0.64
N ARG A 159 2.32 20.28 1.17
CA ARG A 159 1.79 21.65 1.08
C ARG A 159 2.50 22.48 0.01
N GLY A 160 1.77 23.36 -0.64
CA GLY A 160 2.32 24.44 -1.46
C GLY A 160 1.75 24.50 -2.87
N GLU A 161 2.23 25.48 -3.64
CA GLU A 161 1.84 25.69 -5.03
C GLU A 161 2.12 24.44 -5.87
N GLN A 162 1.09 23.99 -6.58
CA GLN A 162 1.17 22.89 -7.52
C GLN A 162 1.42 23.47 -8.91
N GLU A 163 2.42 22.92 -9.59
CA GLU A 163 2.73 23.29 -10.98
C GLU A 163 2.09 22.29 -11.93
N CYS A 164 1.65 22.73 -13.11
CA CYS A 164 1.20 21.82 -14.16
C CYS A 164 2.40 21.07 -14.73
N GLY A 165 2.31 19.76 -14.88
CA GLY A 165 3.42 18.92 -15.37
C GLY A 165 3.17 17.45 -15.09
N GLY A 166 4.04 16.59 -15.62
CA GLY A 166 4.01 15.18 -15.30
C GLY A 166 4.89 14.34 -16.22
N CYS A 167 5.31 13.17 -15.72
CA CYS A 167 6.06 12.21 -16.51
C CYS A 167 5.84 10.78 -16.00
N SER A 168 5.62 9.84 -16.94
CA SER A 168 5.58 8.41 -16.62
C SER A 168 6.96 7.93 -16.18
N ARG A 169 6.96 6.85 -15.42
CA ARG A 169 8.13 6.05 -15.08
C ARG A 169 9.01 5.63 -16.27
N SER A 170 10.28 5.30 -16.03
CA SER A 170 11.20 4.78 -17.05
C SER A 170 12.32 3.88 -16.49
N PRO A 171 12.71 2.80 -17.22
CA PRO A 171 13.91 1.98 -16.97
C PRO A 171 15.23 2.73 -16.94
N ALA A 172 15.25 3.99 -17.38
CA ALA A 172 16.42 4.86 -17.25
C ALA A 172 16.62 5.36 -15.82
N TRP A 173 15.59 5.32 -14.97
CA TRP A 173 15.66 5.81 -13.61
C TRP A 173 15.69 4.67 -12.60
N ASP A 174 15.20 3.50 -13.00
CA ASP A 174 15.02 2.33 -12.15
C ASP A 174 15.57 1.03 -12.79
N ASP A 175 15.59 -0.07 -12.03
CA ASP A 175 16.21 -1.34 -12.47
C ASP A 175 15.20 -2.32 -13.09
N ILE A 176 14.09 -1.82 -13.64
CA ILE A 176 13.09 -2.65 -14.33
C ILE A 176 13.36 -2.69 -15.84
N GLU A 177 13.18 -3.87 -16.41
CA GLU A 177 13.43 -4.14 -17.84
C GLU A 177 12.40 -3.50 -18.77
N LEU A 178 11.13 -3.45 -18.36
CA LEU A 178 10.06 -2.92 -19.21
C LEU A 178 9.97 -1.39 -19.16
N PRO A 179 9.87 -0.71 -20.32
CA PRO A 179 9.49 0.70 -20.36
C PRO A 179 8.07 0.93 -19.82
N SER A 180 7.72 2.20 -19.57
CA SER A 180 6.35 2.54 -19.15
C SER A 180 5.32 1.94 -20.09
N GLN A 181 4.37 1.21 -19.50
CA GLN A 181 3.28 0.54 -20.19
C GLN A 181 2.10 1.49 -20.48
N TRP A 182 2.23 2.78 -20.17
CA TRP A 182 1.22 3.77 -20.53
C TRP A 182 0.98 3.78 -22.03
N PHE A 183 -0.29 3.88 -22.42
CA PHE A 183 -0.72 3.89 -23.81
C PHE A 183 -0.29 2.64 -24.62
N GLY A 184 -0.17 1.47 -23.97
CA GLY A 184 0.32 0.22 -24.60
C GLY A 184 -0.63 -0.51 -25.57
N GLY A 185 -1.95 -0.32 -25.45
CA GLY A 185 -2.98 -0.87 -26.34
C GLY A 185 -3.20 -0.13 -27.67
N SER A 186 -4.13 -0.62 -28.50
CA SER A 186 -4.46 -0.07 -29.83
C SER A 186 -5.80 0.66 -29.92
N GLU A 187 -6.65 0.58 -28.91
CA GLU A 187 -8.01 1.14 -28.93
C GLU A 187 -8.22 2.21 -27.85
N THR A 188 -9.42 2.79 -27.78
CA THR A 188 -9.80 3.65 -26.66
C THR A 188 -10.24 2.79 -25.50
N GLU A 189 -9.59 2.94 -24.36
CA GLU A 189 -10.00 2.25 -23.14
C GLU A 189 -10.74 3.19 -22.20
N ARG A 190 -11.80 2.68 -21.57
CA ARG A 190 -12.57 3.38 -20.55
C ARG A 190 -12.51 2.55 -19.28
N VAL A 191 -12.07 3.17 -18.20
CA VAL A 191 -11.99 2.51 -16.90
C VAL A 191 -12.94 3.22 -15.93
N PRO A 192 -13.83 2.47 -15.25
CA PRO A 192 -14.79 3.06 -14.32
C PRO A 192 -14.08 3.77 -13.16
N MET A 193 -14.64 4.90 -12.75
CA MET A 193 -14.27 5.61 -11.51
C MET A 193 -15.44 5.55 -10.52
N THR A 194 -15.16 5.80 -9.24
CA THR A 194 -16.19 5.79 -8.20
C THR A 194 -17.17 6.95 -8.37
N ASN A 195 -18.44 6.63 -8.61
CA ASN A 195 -19.52 7.60 -8.53
C ASN A 195 -19.95 7.77 -7.06
N LEU A 196 -19.30 8.68 -6.34
CA LEU A 196 -19.58 8.93 -4.92
C LEU A 196 -21.04 9.31 -4.65
N SER A 197 -21.68 10.01 -5.59
CA SER A 197 -23.08 10.43 -5.46
C SER A 197 -24.03 9.24 -5.47
N GLU A 198 -23.82 8.30 -6.40
CA GLU A 198 -24.58 7.05 -6.46
C GLU A 198 -24.23 6.11 -5.30
N LEU A 199 -22.94 5.97 -4.98
CA LEU A 199 -22.45 5.12 -3.90
C LEU A 199 -23.07 5.50 -2.55
N LEU A 200 -23.13 6.80 -2.25
CA LEU A 200 -23.57 7.34 -0.96
C LEU A 200 -25.00 7.89 -0.99
N SER A 201 -25.72 7.76 -2.11
CA SER A 201 -27.10 8.25 -2.28
C SER A 201 -27.27 9.75 -1.98
N ILE A 202 -26.39 10.57 -2.53
CA ILE A 202 -26.38 12.03 -2.37
C ILE A 202 -26.43 12.73 -3.74
N PRO A 203 -26.91 13.99 -3.81
CA PRO A 203 -26.98 14.71 -5.08
C PRO A 203 -25.60 14.94 -5.70
N ALA A 204 -25.50 14.76 -7.02
CA ALA A 204 -24.29 15.10 -7.76
C ALA A 204 -24.05 16.61 -7.77
N THR A 205 -22.78 17.01 -7.67
CA THR A 205 -22.34 18.39 -7.76
C THR A 205 -21.88 18.73 -9.18
N GLY A 206 -21.60 20.01 -9.43
CA GLY A 206 -20.93 20.42 -10.67
C GLY A 206 -19.50 19.90 -10.76
N GLY A 207 -18.91 19.95 -11.96
CA GLY A 207 -17.57 19.44 -12.21
C GLY A 207 -16.92 20.06 -13.45
N PHE A 208 -15.79 19.50 -13.85
CA PHE A 208 -15.09 19.80 -15.10
C PHE A 208 -14.37 18.53 -15.59
N ALA A 209 -13.92 18.54 -16.84
CA ALA A 209 -13.08 17.47 -17.39
C ALA A 209 -11.67 18.01 -17.63
N LEU A 210 -10.67 17.18 -17.32
CA LEU A 210 -9.27 17.39 -17.69
C LEU A 210 -8.92 16.43 -18.83
N VAL A 211 -8.23 16.96 -19.84
CA VAL A 211 -7.72 16.17 -20.97
C VAL A 211 -6.24 16.46 -21.12
N ASP A 212 -5.42 15.46 -20.84
CA ASP A 212 -3.98 15.50 -20.97
C ASP A 212 -3.56 14.99 -22.36
N THR A 213 -2.54 15.61 -22.94
CA THR A 213 -1.82 15.06 -24.11
C THR A 213 -0.37 14.78 -23.71
N TRP A 214 0.07 13.55 -23.94
CA TRP A 214 1.37 13.03 -23.58
C TRP A 214 2.22 12.73 -24.81
N ARG A 215 3.52 12.98 -24.73
CA ARG A 215 4.48 12.69 -25.81
C ARG A 215 5.64 11.87 -25.27
N LYS A 216 6.15 10.97 -26.11
CA LYS A 216 7.38 10.23 -25.83
C LYS A 216 8.57 11.20 -25.80
N SER A 217 9.34 11.14 -24.73
CA SER A 217 10.60 11.88 -24.53
C SER A 217 11.74 10.89 -24.28
N PRO A 218 12.88 11.00 -24.97
CA PRO A 218 14.06 10.21 -24.65
C PRO A 218 14.60 10.63 -23.29
N VAL A 219 14.95 9.66 -22.46
CA VAL A 219 15.47 9.90 -21.11
C VAL A 219 16.74 9.10 -20.89
N SER A 220 17.67 9.68 -20.14
CA SER A 220 18.94 9.06 -19.79
C SER A 220 19.02 8.84 -18.29
N ARG A 221 19.74 7.79 -17.92
CA ARG A 221 20.06 7.48 -16.54
C ARG A 221 20.82 8.61 -15.87
N LEU A 222 20.47 8.88 -14.62
CA LEU A 222 21.23 9.77 -13.75
C LEU A 222 22.61 9.18 -13.49
N GLU A 223 23.67 9.93 -13.79
CA GLU A 223 25.04 9.47 -13.57
C GLU A 223 25.26 9.10 -12.10
N GLY A 224 25.88 7.96 -11.83
CA GLY A 224 26.10 7.44 -10.48
C GLY A 224 24.97 6.57 -9.93
N THR A 225 23.81 6.47 -10.60
CA THR A 225 22.75 5.53 -10.22
C THR A 225 22.85 4.20 -10.97
N LYS A 226 22.18 3.17 -10.44
CA LYS A 226 21.98 1.90 -11.12
C LYS A 226 20.73 2.02 -12.00
N SER A 227 20.61 1.23 -13.05
CA SER A 227 19.37 1.21 -13.85
C SER A 227 19.51 0.10 -14.87
N HIS A 228 18.40 -0.49 -15.27
CA HIS A 228 18.40 -1.56 -16.25
C HIS A 228 18.93 -1.05 -17.60
N ALA A 229 18.53 0.16 -17.98
CA ALA A 229 18.95 0.80 -19.23
C ALA A 229 19.69 2.11 -18.96
N THR A 230 20.70 2.41 -19.79
CA THR A 230 21.36 3.73 -19.76
C THR A 230 20.49 4.81 -20.39
N ASN A 231 19.70 4.46 -21.40
CA ASN A 231 18.75 5.33 -22.07
C ASN A 231 17.44 4.59 -22.29
N SER A 232 16.34 5.31 -22.26
CA SER A 232 15.01 4.77 -22.49
C SER A 232 14.06 5.86 -22.98
N VAL A 233 12.76 5.60 -22.90
CA VAL A 233 11.69 6.54 -23.24
C VAL A 233 10.74 6.66 -22.04
N ALA A 234 10.30 7.88 -21.78
CA ALA A 234 9.21 8.19 -20.86
C ALA A 234 8.09 8.94 -21.60
N TRP A 235 6.87 8.91 -21.08
CA TRP A 235 5.79 9.79 -21.53
C TRP A 235 5.83 11.06 -20.71
N ARG A 236 5.98 12.20 -21.39
CA ARG A 236 5.99 13.53 -20.77
C ARG A 236 4.72 14.29 -21.14
N LEU A 237 4.17 15.00 -20.17
CA LEU A 237 3.00 15.83 -20.37
C LEU A 237 3.33 17.04 -21.26
N ASP A 238 2.54 17.24 -22.30
CA ASP A 238 2.66 18.36 -23.25
C ASP A 238 1.63 19.45 -22.94
N THR A 239 0.35 19.07 -22.91
CA THR A 239 -0.78 19.99 -22.71
C THR A 239 -1.83 19.41 -21.78
N VAL A 240 -2.51 20.29 -21.04
CA VAL A 240 -3.71 19.98 -20.25
C VAL A 240 -4.83 20.91 -20.67
N GLU A 241 -5.92 20.35 -21.19
CA GLU A 241 -7.12 21.10 -21.51
C GLU A 241 -8.17 20.95 -20.41
N VAL A 242 -8.77 22.07 -20.00
CA VAL A 242 -9.89 22.11 -19.07
C VAL A 242 -11.17 22.35 -19.85
N HIS A 243 -12.10 21.41 -19.75
CA HIS A 243 -13.39 21.42 -20.47
C HIS A 243 -14.57 21.51 -19.51
N CYS A 244 -15.66 22.12 -19.95
CA CYS A 244 -16.91 22.08 -19.20
C CYS A 244 -17.51 20.67 -19.13
N PHE A 245 -18.17 20.40 -18.00
CA PHE A 245 -18.86 19.16 -17.70
C PHE A 245 -20.31 19.21 -18.19
N ASP A 246 -20.86 18.08 -18.62
CA ASP A 246 -22.25 17.95 -19.09
C ASP A 246 -23.27 17.79 -17.95
N GLY A 247 -22.80 17.75 -16.70
CA GLY A 247 -23.62 17.62 -15.51
C GLY A 247 -24.17 16.21 -15.29
N GLN A 248 -23.72 15.21 -16.06
CA GLN A 248 -24.12 13.83 -15.81
C GLN A 248 -23.34 13.24 -14.65
N ALA A 249 -24.00 12.47 -13.79
CA ALA A 249 -23.40 11.97 -12.55
C ALA A 249 -22.37 10.84 -12.74
N TRP A 250 -21.86 10.57 -13.96
CA TRP A 250 -20.89 9.48 -14.16
C TRP A 250 -19.45 10.01 -14.16
N THR A 251 -18.60 9.27 -13.45
CA THR A 251 -17.15 9.47 -13.39
C THR A 251 -16.47 8.45 -14.29
N GLU A 252 -15.58 8.91 -15.17
CA GLU A 252 -14.82 8.04 -16.06
C GLU A 252 -13.41 8.57 -16.23
N GLN A 253 -12.46 7.66 -16.30
CA GLN A 253 -11.19 7.91 -16.97
C GLN A 253 -11.18 7.20 -18.33
N SER A 254 -10.64 7.87 -19.34
CA SER A 254 -10.45 7.25 -20.66
C SER A 254 -9.09 7.55 -21.25
N CYS A 255 -8.57 6.58 -21.97
CA CYS A 255 -7.23 6.58 -22.56
C CYS A 255 -7.35 6.34 -24.07
N LEU A 256 -6.83 7.27 -24.87
CA LEU A 256 -6.73 7.17 -26.33
C LEU A 256 -5.28 6.88 -26.69
N HIS A 257 -4.96 5.60 -26.86
CA HIS A 257 -3.59 5.11 -26.96
C HIS A 257 -2.82 5.68 -28.15
N GLU A 258 -3.43 5.74 -29.33
CA GLU A 258 -2.80 6.25 -30.55
C GLU A 258 -2.33 7.70 -30.44
N SER A 259 -3.04 8.52 -29.66
CA SER A 259 -2.78 9.96 -29.53
C SER A 259 -2.05 10.34 -28.24
N GLY A 260 -1.79 9.38 -27.34
CA GLY A 260 -1.26 9.66 -26.00
C GLY A 260 -2.19 10.57 -25.19
N THR A 261 -3.51 10.44 -25.35
CA THR A 261 -4.47 11.32 -24.67
C THR A 261 -5.10 10.61 -23.47
N PHE A 262 -5.11 11.27 -22.31
CA PHE A 262 -5.75 10.77 -21.09
C PHE A 262 -6.80 11.77 -20.61
N ARG A 263 -8.03 11.30 -20.39
CA ARG A 263 -9.16 12.12 -19.95
C ARG A 263 -9.61 11.66 -18.57
N CYS A 264 -9.84 12.59 -17.66
CA CYS A 264 -10.49 12.36 -16.38
C CYS A 264 -11.63 13.35 -16.20
N GLN A 265 -12.81 12.86 -15.81
CA GLN A 265 -13.97 13.71 -15.55
C GLN A 265 -14.79 13.20 -14.37
N GLY A 266 -15.38 14.13 -13.64
CA GLY A 266 -16.24 13.81 -12.50
C GLY A 266 -16.80 15.05 -11.80
N PRO A 267 -17.80 14.85 -10.91
CA PRO A 267 -18.28 15.88 -10.02
C PRO A 267 -17.20 16.23 -8.98
N LEU A 268 -17.29 17.43 -8.42
CA LEU A 268 -16.47 17.83 -7.27
C LEU A 268 -16.82 16.96 -6.05
N PRO A 269 -15.84 16.59 -5.21
CA PRO A 269 -16.08 15.71 -4.05
C PRO A 269 -16.67 16.48 -2.86
N ILE A 270 -17.74 17.24 -3.07
CA ILE A 270 -18.45 18.02 -2.05
C ILE A 270 -19.75 17.28 -1.73
N LEU A 271 -19.82 16.66 -0.56
CA LEU A 271 -20.93 15.79 -0.16
C LEU A 271 -21.83 16.42 0.91
N GLY A 272 -21.49 17.61 1.40
CA GLY A 272 -22.15 18.27 2.53
C GLY A 272 -21.75 17.67 3.88
N CYS A 273 -20.51 17.19 4.01
CA CYS A 273 -20.03 16.48 5.20
C CYS A 273 -18.72 17.04 5.76
N PRO A 274 -18.36 16.75 7.04
CA PRO A 274 -17.12 17.25 7.64
C PRO A 274 -15.85 16.83 6.89
N GLN A 275 -15.90 15.78 6.07
CA GLN A 275 -14.77 15.29 5.29
C GLN A 275 -14.48 16.16 4.05
N ASP A 276 -15.41 17.03 3.65
CA ASP A 276 -15.33 17.77 2.38
C ASP A 276 -14.10 18.68 2.28
N ASP A 277 -13.69 19.33 3.36
CA ASP A 277 -12.57 20.28 3.34
C ASP A 277 -11.25 19.58 2.93
N LEU A 278 -10.95 18.44 3.57
CA LEU A 278 -9.75 17.66 3.27
C LEU A 278 -9.86 16.98 1.89
N ALA A 279 -11.05 16.46 1.55
CA ALA A 279 -11.33 15.87 0.24
C ALA A 279 -11.11 16.88 -0.90
N CYS A 280 -11.63 18.11 -0.75
CA CYS A 280 -11.44 19.20 -1.71
C CYS A 280 -9.98 19.63 -1.82
N GLN A 281 -9.23 19.62 -0.71
CA GLN A 281 -7.81 19.95 -0.74
C GLN A 281 -7.00 18.91 -1.53
N MET A 282 -7.20 17.61 -1.27
CA MET A 282 -6.55 16.54 -2.03
C MET A 282 -6.94 16.59 -3.52
N PHE A 283 -8.23 16.74 -3.81
CA PHE A 283 -8.73 16.92 -5.17
C PHE A 283 -8.05 18.09 -5.89
N ALA A 284 -7.96 19.24 -5.23
CA ALA A 284 -7.32 20.43 -5.79
C ALA A 284 -5.86 20.18 -6.13
N ILE A 285 -5.12 19.49 -5.24
CA ILE A 285 -3.72 19.13 -5.47
C ILE A 285 -3.58 18.28 -6.75
N GLY A 286 -4.40 17.24 -6.90
CA GLY A 286 -4.38 16.38 -8.08
C GLY A 286 -4.78 17.12 -9.38
N ALA A 287 -5.86 17.90 -9.34
CA ALA A 287 -6.38 18.62 -10.51
C ALA A 287 -5.43 19.71 -11.04
N LEU A 288 -4.63 20.31 -10.17
CA LEU A 288 -3.62 21.30 -10.54
C LEU A 288 -2.38 20.68 -11.21
N ARG A 289 -2.10 19.39 -10.97
CA ARG A 289 -1.04 18.64 -11.68
C ARG A 289 -1.47 18.30 -13.10
N ASN A 290 -2.35 17.30 -13.26
CA ASN A 290 -2.82 16.78 -14.55
C ASN A 290 -3.98 15.78 -14.35
N ALA A 291 -4.64 15.34 -15.44
CA ALA A 291 -5.77 14.41 -15.39
C ALA A 291 -5.38 13.03 -14.83
N ARG A 292 -4.17 12.52 -15.16
CA ARG A 292 -3.69 11.22 -14.66
C ARG A 292 -3.49 11.21 -13.15
N VAL A 293 -2.78 12.20 -12.60
CA VAL A 293 -2.58 12.38 -11.15
C VAL A 293 -3.93 12.59 -10.45
N LEU A 294 -4.84 13.40 -11.02
CA LEU A 294 -6.17 13.57 -10.46
C LEU A 294 -6.91 12.24 -10.33
N SER A 295 -6.91 11.42 -11.39
CA SER A 295 -7.58 10.10 -11.33
C SER A 295 -7.05 9.23 -10.20
N VAL A 296 -5.74 9.25 -9.97
CA VAL A 296 -5.11 8.47 -8.90
C VAL A 296 -5.43 9.06 -7.53
N VAL A 297 -5.28 10.37 -7.34
CA VAL A 297 -5.59 11.07 -6.08
C VAL A 297 -7.06 10.92 -5.70
N MET A 298 -7.95 10.77 -6.69
CA MET A 298 -9.36 10.48 -6.45
C MET A 298 -9.55 9.16 -5.68
N CYS A 299 -8.70 8.14 -5.83
CA CYS A 299 -8.78 6.94 -4.98
C CYS A 299 -8.67 7.29 -3.48
N SER A 300 -7.77 8.22 -3.13
CA SER A 300 -7.59 8.69 -1.75
C SER A 300 -8.77 9.54 -1.24
N VAL A 301 -9.34 10.37 -2.10
CA VAL A 301 -10.57 11.14 -1.80
C VAL A 301 -11.74 10.19 -1.53
N GLU A 302 -11.93 9.22 -2.43
CA GLU A 302 -12.97 8.20 -2.36
C GLU A 302 -12.83 7.34 -1.09
N LEU A 303 -11.60 6.90 -0.76
CA LEU A 303 -11.28 6.20 0.48
C LEU A 303 -11.77 6.97 1.71
N TYR A 304 -11.36 8.23 1.86
CA TYR A 304 -11.65 9.01 3.06
C TYR A 304 -13.17 9.24 3.25
N GLN A 305 -13.87 9.57 2.17
CA GLN A 305 -15.32 9.81 2.22
C GLN A 305 -16.11 8.53 2.43
N ALA A 306 -15.79 7.45 1.72
CA ALA A 306 -16.48 6.16 1.88
C ALA A 306 -16.20 5.53 3.25
N ALA A 307 -14.96 5.62 3.77
CA ALA A 307 -14.62 5.10 5.10
C ALA A 307 -15.45 5.77 6.20
N ALA A 308 -15.59 7.10 6.18
CA ALA A 308 -16.40 7.81 7.16
C ALA A 308 -17.84 7.27 7.24
N LYS A 309 -18.44 6.97 6.08
CA LYS A 309 -19.80 6.42 5.98
C LYS A 309 -19.88 4.94 6.34
N LEU A 310 -18.93 4.12 5.88
CA LEU A 310 -18.88 2.71 6.25
C LEU A 310 -18.73 2.50 7.75
N LEU A 311 -17.93 3.33 8.43
CA LEU A 311 -17.79 3.26 9.87
C LEU A 311 -19.09 3.64 10.60
N GLU A 312 -19.81 4.68 10.14
CA GLU A 312 -21.14 5.03 10.66
C GLU A 312 -22.15 3.87 10.49
N MET A 313 -22.16 3.26 9.30
CA MET A 313 -23.00 2.12 8.96
C MET A 313 -22.68 0.90 9.85
N ARG A 314 -21.40 0.56 9.98
CA ARG A 314 -20.93 -0.54 10.82
C ARG A 314 -21.33 -0.35 12.28
N ASP A 315 -21.04 0.81 12.85
CA ASP A 315 -21.33 1.09 14.26
C ASP A 315 -22.84 0.98 14.53
N THR A 316 -23.67 1.44 13.59
CA THR A 316 -25.13 1.28 13.62
C THR A 316 -25.52 -0.20 13.56
N THR A 317 -24.94 -0.96 12.64
CA THR A 317 -25.20 -2.40 12.50
C THR A 317 -24.80 -3.19 13.75
N MET A 318 -23.67 -2.87 14.35
CA MET A 318 -23.21 -3.49 15.60
C MET A 318 -24.14 -3.17 16.77
N THR A 319 -24.50 -1.90 16.93
CA THR A 319 -25.32 -1.41 18.05
C THR A 319 -26.75 -1.92 17.98
N THR A 320 -27.35 -1.90 16.78
CA THR A 320 -28.76 -2.29 16.59
C THR A 320 -28.95 -3.77 16.33
N GLY A 321 -27.90 -4.46 15.87
CA GLY A 321 -27.98 -5.84 15.38
C GLY A 321 -28.66 -5.98 14.01
N LEU A 322 -29.05 -4.86 13.37
CA LEU A 322 -29.71 -4.83 12.07
C LEU A 322 -28.71 -4.49 10.96
N ASP A 323 -28.81 -5.19 9.84
CA ASP A 323 -28.01 -4.87 8.65
C ASP A 323 -28.38 -3.45 8.15
N THR A 324 -27.38 -2.67 7.76
CA THR A 324 -27.60 -1.34 7.16
C THR A 324 -27.26 -1.36 5.68
N LYS A 325 -27.96 -0.52 4.90
CA LYS A 325 -27.74 -0.36 3.47
C LYS A 325 -27.83 1.11 3.10
N LEU A 326 -26.87 1.58 2.30
CA LEU A 326 -26.85 2.93 1.73
C LEU A 326 -26.30 2.84 0.31
N GLY A 327 -27.08 3.28 -0.69
CA GLY A 327 -26.70 3.13 -2.09
C GLY A 327 -26.27 1.69 -2.44
N LYS A 328 -25.02 1.55 -2.87
CA LYS A 328 -24.37 0.27 -3.22
C LYS A 328 -23.49 -0.31 -2.10
N LEU A 329 -23.62 0.20 -0.88
CA LEU A 329 -22.92 -0.27 0.32
C LEU A 329 -23.87 -0.98 1.28
N ARG A 330 -23.36 -2.01 1.94
CA ARG A 330 -24.07 -2.74 3.00
C ARG A 330 -23.11 -3.10 4.14
N THR A 331 -23.56 -2.99 5.38
CA THR A 331 -22.90 -3.63 6.53
C THR A 331 -23.79 -4.68 7.14
N SER A 332 -23.22 -5.82 7.52
CA SER A 332 -24.00 -6.97 7.97
C SER A 332 -23.32 -7.75 9.09
N ARG A 333 -24.12 -8.22 10.06
CA ARG A 333 -23.71 -9.25 11.03
C ARG A 333 -24.26 -10.62 10.66
N THR A 334 -25.34 -10.64 9.88
CA THR A 334 -25.97 -11.89 9.46
C THR A 334 -25.08 -12.65 8.48
N CYS A 335 -24.38 -11.92 7.60
CA CYS A 335 -23.37 -12.45 6.68
C CYS A 335 -22.01 -12.73 7.33
N ALA A 336 -21.71 -12.15 8.49
CA ALA A 336 -20.42 -12.27 9.18
C ALA A 336 -20.29 -13.62 9.92
N LYS A 337 -20.41 -14.74 9.20
CA LYS A 337 -20.41 -16.09 9.77
C LYS A 337 -19.59 -17.05 8.93
N PHE A 338 -18.64 -17.72 9.57
CA PHE A 338 -17.89 -18.81 8.98
C PHE A 338 -18.40 -20.17 9.46
N ALA A 339 -18.15 -21.21 8.67
CA ALA A 339 -18.31 -22.58 9.13
C ALA A 339 -17.32 -22.87 10.26
N LYS A 340 -17.77 -23.54 11.32
CA LYS A 340 -16.88 -24.00 12.39
C LYS A 340 -16.04 -25.17 11.89
N LEU A 341 -14.74 -25.11 12.10
CA LEU A 341 -13.78 -26.13 11.71
C LEU A 341 -13.02 -26.64 12.93
N PRO A 342 -12.69 -27.94 12.99
CA PRO A 342 -11.79 -28.45 14.01
C PRO A 342 -10.40 -27.86 13.80
N THR A 343 -9.79 -27.34 14.87
CA THR A 343 -8.40 -26.87 14.86
C THR A 343 -7.49 -27.86 15.61
N ASN A 344 -6.25 -28.01 15.15
CA ASN A 344 -5.25 -28.88 15.77
C ASN A 344 -4.60 -28.28 17.04
N GLY A 345 -5.15 -27.18 17.55
CA GLY A 345 -4.62 -26.43 18.69
C GLY A 345 -5.11 -24.97 18.69
N PRO A 346 -4.65 -24.14 19.64
CA PRO A 346 -4.96 -22.72 19.66
C PRO A 346 -4.35 -22.01 18.45
N LEU A 347 -5.07 -21.03 17.91
CA LEU A 347 -4.55 -20.17 16.83
C LEU A 347 -3.38 -19.32 17.36
N PRO A 348 -2.33 -19.07 16.55
CA PRO A 348 -1.29 -18.12 16.93
C PRO A 348 -1.89 -16.71 17.06
N PRO A 349 -1.50 -15.89 18.04
CA PRO A 349 -2.01 -14.53 18.13
C PRO A 349 -1.57 -13.69 16.92
N LYS A 350 -2.42 -12.76 16.45
CA LYS A 350 -1.99 -11.74 15.49
C LYS A 350 -1.04 -10.78 16.20
N LEU A 351 0.12 -10.54 15.60
CA LEU A 351 1.09 -9.59 16.14
C LEU A 351 0.88 -8.21 15.51
N SER A 352 1.40 -7.17 16.14
CA SER A 352 1.46 -5.84 15.56
C SER A 352 2.37 -5.79 14.32
N GLY A 353 2.13 -4.84 13.42
CA GLY A 353 2.96 -4.62 12.23
C GLY A 353 4.44 -4.30 12.47
N TYR A 354 4.92 -4.06 13.70
CA TYR A 354 6.31 -3.65 14.01
C TYR A 354 7.21 -4.76 14.59
N ALA A 355 6.72 -6.00 14.61
CA ALA A 355 7.49 -7.13 15.11
C ALA A 355 8.85 -7.25 14.40
N THR A 356 9.94 -7.30 15.17
CA THR A 356 11.31 -7.36 14.60
C THR A 356 11.87 -8.78 14.62
N SER A 357 12.66 -9.12 13.62
CA SER A 357 13.48 -10.34 13.57
C SER A 357 14.86 -10.07 14.17
N PRO A 358 15.18 -10.59 15.37
CA PRO A 358 16.47 -10.33 16.04
C PRO A 358 17.58 -11.30 15.58
N THR A 359 17.59 -11.71 14.31
CA THR A 359 18.57 -12.68 13.81
C THR A 359 19.88 -12.01 13.38
N HIS A 360 21.01 -12.72 13.54
CA HIS A 360 22.29 -12.27 13.00
C HIS A 360 22.26 -12.13 11.46
N GLY A 361 21.43 -12.93 10.77
CA GLY A 361 21.21 -12.82 9.33
C GLY A 361 20.65 -11.44 8.97
N TYR A 362 19.57 -11.05 9.63
CA TYR A 362 18.95 -9.75 9.41
C TYR A 362 19.86 -8.57 9.80
N GLU A 363 20.61 -8.67 10.91
CA GLU A 363 21.58 -7.62 11.27
C GLU A 363 22.66 -7.44 10.20
N ARG A 364 23.16 -8.54 9.62
CA ARG A 364 24.15 -8.50 8.53
C ARG A 364 23.57 -7.84 7.28
N MET A 365 22.32 -8.17 6.93
CA MET A 365 21.59 -7.54 5.84
C MET A 365 21.46 -6.02 6.06
N CYS A 366 21.04 -5.57 7.25
CA CYS A 366 20.97 -4.15 7.58
C CYS A 366 22.31 -3.43 7.37
N ARG A 367 23.43 -4.05 7.78
CA ARG A 367 24.77 -3.48 7.56
C ARG A 367 25.15 -3.43 6.09
N ARG A 368 24.83 -4.48 5.30
CA ARG A 368 25.09 -4.52 3.86
C ARG A 368 24.34 -3.41 3.12
N GLU A 369 23.08 -3.21 3.46
CA GLU A 369 22.20 -2.22 2.84
C GLU A 369 22.32 -0.82 3.46
N ARG A 370 23.28 -0.63 4.38
CA ARG A 370 23.48 0.62 5.13
C ARG A 370 22.18 1.16 5.75
N ALA A 371 21.32 0.27 6.21
CA ALA A 371 20.05 0.65 6.82
C ALA A 371 20.29 1.42 8.12
N THR A 372 19.74 2.63 8.21
CA THR A 372 19.83 3.48 9.40
C THR A 372 18.45 3.79 9.97
N GLY A 373 18.43 4.15 11.27
CA GLY A 373 17.21 4.57 11.94
C GLY A 373 16.08 3.54 11.81
N ALA A 374 14.88 4.02 11.46
CA ALA A 374 13.67 3.21 11.33
C ALA A 374 13.81 2.07 10.30
N MET A 375 14.65 2.24 9.27
CA MET A 375 14.90 1.21 8.25
C MET A 375 15.55 -0.06 8.84
N ARG A 376 16.08 -0.01 10.07
CA ARG A 376 16.60 -1.20 10.77
C ARG A 376 15.52 -2.06 11.42
N ASN A 377 14.25 -1.62 11.40
CA ASN A 377 13.13 -2.45 11.83
C ASN A 377 12.75 -3.39 10.68
N THR A 378 12.62 -4.69 10.94
CA THR A 378 12.34 -5.70 9.90
C THR A 378 11.09 -5.42 9.09
N SER A 379 9.99 -5.01 9.74
CA SER A 379 8.75 -4.71 9.02
C SER A 379 8.83 -3.43 8.20
N VAL A 380 9.50 -2.39 8.73
CA VAL A 380 9.77 -1.15 7.95
C VAL A 380 10.65 -1.50 6.75
N PHE A 381 11.70 -2.27 6.96
CA PHE A 381 12.61 -2.70 5.90
C PHE A 381 11.88 -3.47 4.80
N ALA A 382 11.01 -4.41 5.18
CA ALA A 382 10.21 -5.20 4.25
C ALA A 382 9.23 -4.32 3.43
N MET A 383 8.41 -3.51 4.11
CA MET A 383 7.44 -2.60 3.49
C MET A 383 8.10 -1.51 2.63
N SER A 384 9.29 -1.07 3.03
CA SER A 384 10.05 -0.07 2.33
C SER A 384 10.96 -0.76 1.32
N LEU A 385 12.22 -1.03 1.68
CA LEU A 385 13.25 -1.46 0.72
C LEU A 385 12.94 -2.79 0.01
N GLY A 386 12.32 -3.74 0.71
CA GLY A 386 11.93 -5.04 0.13
C GLY A 386 10.89 -4.87 -0.97
N TYR A 387 9.76 -4.25 -0.63
CA TYR A 387 8.68 -3.90 -1.57
C TYR A 387 9.21 -3.05 -2.72
N ASP A 388 9.99 -2.03 -2.40
CA ASP A 388 10.54 -1.06 -3.32
C ASP A 388 11.48 -1.69 -4.38
N ARG A 389 12.42 -2.56 -3.98
CA ARG A 389 13.25 -3.32 -4.94
C ARG A 389 12.46 -4.39 -5.69
N GLY A 390 11.32 -4.82 -5.17
CA GLY A 390 10.41 -5.74 -5.85
C GLY A 390 9.60 -5.06 -6.96
N VAL A 391 8.96 -3.93 -6.64
CA VAL A 391 8.02 -3.22 -7.53
C VAL A 391 8.72 -2.18 -8.42
N TYR A 392 9.82 -1.58 -7.93
CA TYR A 392 10.54 -0.50 -8.62
C TYR A 392 11.97 -0.85 -9.02
N GLY A 393 12.55 -1.97 -8.58
CA GLY A 393 13.87 -2.41 -9.05
C GLY A 393 15.09 -1.74 -8.40
N GLY A 394 14.96 -0.61 -7.69
CA GLY A 394 15.99 -0.20 -6.70
C GLY A 394 16.64 1.19 -6.84
N SER A 395 16.75 1.80 -8.04
CA SER A 395 17.65 2.97 -8.22
C SER A 395 17.13 4.31 -7.68
N VAL A 396 15.98 4.75 -8.15
CA VAL A 396 15.13 5.82 -7.57
C VAL A 396 14.45 5.35 -6.27
N ALA A 397 14.46 4.05 -6.09
CA ALA A 397 13.69 3.30 -5.14
C ALA A 397 14.19 3.51 -3.70
N GLY A 398 15.48 3.80 -3.53
CA GLY A 398 16.00 4.30 -2.25
C GLY A 398 15.21 5.49 -1.69
N ILE A 399 14.71 6.39 -2.54
CA ILE A 399 13.86 7.50 -2.12
C ILE A 399 12.42 7.06 -1.85
N TRP A 400 11.85 6.20 -2.70
CA TRP A 400 10.51 5.66 -2.49
C TRP A 400 10.42 4.84 -1.22
N ALA A 401 11.40 3.99 -0.93
CA ALA A 401 11.53 3.26 0.33
C ALA A 401 11.43 4.19 1.56
N LEU A 402 12.05 5.38 1.53
CA LEU A 402 11.90 6.34 2.63
C LEU A 402 10.47 6.87 2.75
N MET A 403 9.80 7.17 1.63
CA MET A 403 8.41 7.63 1.63
C MET A 403 7.41 6.50 1.98
N ASP A 404 7.64 5.27 1.52
CA ASP A 404 6.82 4.09 1.82
C ASP A 404 6.86 3.71 3.30
N SER A 405 7.95 4.07 4.00
CA SER A 405 8.01 3.93 5.45
C SER A 405 6.91 4.71 6.18
N ALA A 406 6.29 5.71 5.53
CA ALA A 406 5.16 6.45 6.05
C ALA A 406 3.95 5.57 6.36
N PHE A 407 3.75 4.49 5.60
CA PHE A 407 2.67 3.54 5.87
C PHE A 407 2.70 3.05 7.32
N MET A 408 3.90 2.70 7.81
CA MET A 408 4.08 2.21 9.17
C MET A 408 3.63 3.26 10.19
N PHE A 409 3.96 4.53 9.96
CA PHE A 409 3.57 5.63 10.85
C PHE A 409 2.07 5.92 10.81
N ASP A 410 1.51 6.18 9.62
CA ASP A 410 0.14 6.64 9.44
C ASP A 410 -0.90 5.54 9.66
N TYR A 411 -0.56 4.28 9.36
CA TYR A 411 -1.46 3.14 9.54
C TYR A 411 -1.19 2.36 10.83
N SER A 412 0.06 2.12 11.25
CA SER A 412 0.35 1.19 12.34
C SER A 412 0.73 1.81 13.68
N ALA A 413 1.31 3.02 13.74
CA ALA A 413 1.80 3.63 14.99
C ALA A 413 0.89 4.71 15.60
N ALA A 414 -0.21 5.08 14.94
CA ALA A 414 -1.25 6.00 15.40
C ALA A 414 -0.85 6.93 16.57
N ARG A 415 -0.45 8.17 16.27
CA ARG A 415 -0.16 9.26 17.24
C ARG A 415 0.99 9.04 18.24
N SER A 416 1.61 7.87 18.30
CA SER A 416 2.56 7.52 19.37
C SER A 416 4.03 7.87 19.10
N ASN A 417 4.44 8.15 17.84
CA ASN A 417 5.84 8.40 17.49
C ASN A 417 6.05 9.67 16.64
N ARG A 418 6.10 10.84 17.29
CA ARG A 418 6.31 12.15 16.64
C ARG A 418 7.63 12.27 15.89
N ASP A 419 8.66 11.56 16.33
CA ASP A 419 9.98 11.62 15.73
C ASP A 419 10.00 10.90 14.38
N LEU A 420 9.44 9.68 14.31
CA LEU A 420 9.26 8.96 13.04
C LEU A 420 8.42 9.78 12.04
N GLY A 421 7.31 10.37 12.51
CA GLY A 421 6.48 11.25 11.67
C GLY A 421 7.24 12.47 11.13
N SER A 422 8.12 13.08 11.93
CA SER A 422 8.98 14.17 11.48
C SER A 422 9.97 13.72 10.41
N LYS A 423 10.55 12.52 10.55
CA LYS A 423 11.47 11.94 9.55
C LYS A 423 10.80 11.62 8.23
N ILE A 424 9.56 11.15 8.26
CA ILE A 424 8.76 10.94 7.05
C ILE A 424 8.51 12.27 6.35
N ILE A 425 8.11 13.30 7.08
CA ILE A 425 7.92 14.65 6.50
C ILE A 425 9.22 15.17 5.88
N ASP A 426 10.37 14.99 6.54
CA ASP A 426 11.69 15.35 6.02
C ASP A 426 12.01 14.58 4.72
N ALA A 427 11.65 13.30 4.62
CA ALA A 427 11.83 12.50 3.41
C ALA A 427 11.04 13.11 2.23
N PHE A 428 9.74 13.36 2.41
CA PHE A 428 8.91 14.02 1.37
C PHE A 428 9.45 15.40 0.98
N ALA A 429 9.90 16.20 1.94
CA ALA A 429 10.50 17.50 1.69
C ALA A 429 11.81 17.39 0.89
N THR A 430 12.61 16.37 1.19
CA THR A 430 13.84 16.07 0.46
C THR A 430 13.53 15.74 -0.99
N VAL A 431 12.61 14.79 -1.27
CA VAL A 431 12.22 14.41 -2.64
C VAL A 431 11.78 15.60 -3.46
N ARG A 432 10.94 16.47 -2.87
CA ARG A 432 10.47 17.70 -3.54
C ARG A 432 11.60 18.67 -3.89
N GLY A 433 12.63 18.72 -3.05
CA GLY A 433 13.78 19.62 -3.22
C GLY A 433 14.87 19.08 -4.14
N LEU A 434 14.79 17.80 -4.56
CA LEU A 434 15.80 17.21 -5.44
C LEU A 434 15.68 17.77 -6.86
N ASP A 435 16.84 18.13 -7.40
CA ASP A 435 17.01 18.38 -8.83
C ASP A 435 18.00 17.35 -9.36
N THR A 436 17.50 16.43 -10.17
CA THR A 436 18.28 15.34 -10.75
C THR A 436 19.04 15.77 -12.01
N GLY A 437 18.93 17.04 -12.43
CA GLY A 437 19.42 17.48 -13.73
C GLY A 437 18.69 16.85 -14.93
N ASN A 438 17.64 16.07 -14.68
CA ASN A 438 16.75 15.51 -15.67
C ASN A 438 15.31 16.03 -15.42
N PRO A 439 14.75 16.88 -16.31
CA PRO A 439 13.44 17.46 -16.09
C PRO A 439 12.29 16.45 -16.09
N GLU A 440 12.39 15.39 -16.89
CA GLU A 440 11.43 14.29 -16.91
C GLU A 440 11.43 13.51 -15.60
N LEU A 441 12.62 13.18 -15.05
CA LEU A 441 12.73 12.49 -13.77
C LEU A 441 12.22 13.36 -12.62
N ASN A 442 12.57 14.65 -12.59
CA ASN A 442 12.04 15.60 -11.59
C ASN A 442 10.51 15.65 -11.63
N ALA A 443 9.91 15.64 -12.83
CA ALA A 443 8.46 15.64 -12.98
C ALA A 443 7.81 14.34 -12.51
N HIS A 444 8.43 13.19 -12.79
CA HIS A 444 7.96 11.88 -12.32
C HIS A 444 8.02 11.77 -10.79
N LEU A 445 9.16 12.14 -10.18
CA LEU A 445 9.33 12.17 -8.72
C LEU A 445 8.28 13.04 -8.03
N LEU A 446 8.00 14.22 -8.61
CA LEU A 446 6.99 15.12 -8.08
C LEU A 446 5.57 14.53 -8.17
N ASP A 447 5.21 13.86 -9.27
CA ASP A 447 3.91 13.21 -9.41
C ASP A 447 3.74 12.09 -8.38
N VAL A 448 4.72 11.20 -8.25
CA VAL A 448 4.66 10.09 -7.30
C VAL A 448 4.63 10.60 -5.86
N ALA A 449 5.47 11.57 -5.49
CA ALA A 449 5.45 12.18 -4.17
C ALA A 449 4.09 12.84 -3.86
N THR A 450 3.48 13.50 -4.85
CA THR A 450 2.14 14.09 -4.72
C THR A 450 1.08 13.01 -4.45
N VAL A 451 1.09 11.94 -5.25
CA VAL A 451 0.17 10.82 -5.12
C VAL A 451 0.31 10.13 -3.75
N MET A 452 1.54 9.78 -3.36
CA MET A 452 1.82 9.13 -2.08
C MET A 452 1.38 10.00 -0.91
N ALA A 453 1.67 11.29 -0.95
CA ALA A 453 1.30 12.20 0.12
C ALA A 453 -0.22 12.37 0.28
N CYS A 454 -0.98 12.46 -0.81
CA CYS A 454 -2.44 12.44 -0.75
C CYS A 454 -2.95 11.10 -0.20
N ASN A 455 -2.33 9.99 -0.59
CA ASN A 455 -2.72 8.68 -0.12
C ASN A 455 -2.52 8.48 1.38
N PHE A 456 -1.33 8.80 1.89
CA PHE A 456 -1.05 8.77 3.32
C PHE A 456 -1.89 9.77 4.12
N THR A 457 -2.20 10.92 3.52
CA THR A 457 -3.15 11.88 4.13
C THR A 457 -4.53 11.26 4.32
N ALA A 458 -5.06 10.57 3.30
CA ALA A 458 -6.35 9.89 3.40
C ALA A 458 -6.31 8.71 4.40
N LEU A 459 -5.22 7.93 4.41
CA LEU A 459 -5.02 6.84 5.37
C LEU A 459 -4.98 7.35 6.81
N ARG A 460 -4.25 8.44 7.06
CA ARG A 460 -4.25 9.11 8.37
C ARG A 460 -5.64 9.59 8.74
N GLY A 461 -6.35 10.24 7.82
CA GLY A 461 -7.73 10.69 8.05
C GLY A 461 -8.67 9.52 8.39
N LYS A 462 -8.59 8.41 7.64
CA LYS A 462 -9.31 7.16 7.94
C LYS A 462 -8.92 6.64 9.33
N ALA A 463 -7.62 6.64 9.65
CA ALA A 463 -7.15 6.15 10.92
C ALA A 463 -7.69 6.93 12.11
N GLU A 464 -7.73 8.27 12.00
CA GLU A 464 -8.32 9.12 13.02
C GLU A 464 -9.84 8.90 13.18
N LEU A 465 -10.56 8.63 12.10
CA LEU A 465 -11.97 8.26 12.17
C LEU A 465 -12.16 6.95 12.94
N GLU A 466 -11.32 5.95 12.70
CA GLU A 466 -11.40 4.66 13.39
C GLU A 466 -10.99 4.77 14.87
N ASP A 467 -9.93 5.50 15.16
CA ASP A 467 -9.43 5.70 16.54
C ASP A 467 -10.42 6.49 17.41
N ALA A 468 -11.25 7.35 16.80
CA ALA A 468 -12.30 8.07 17.51
C ALA A 468 -13.45 7.15 17.99
N ARG A 469 -13.45 5.86 17.62
CA ARG A 469 -14.53 4.90 17.93
C ARG A 469 -14.08 3.89 18.98
N HIS A 470 -14.72 3.91 20.14
CA HIS A 470 -14.50 2.96 21.23
C HIS A 470 -15.61 1.91 21.28
N LEU A 471 -15.77 1.15 20.19
CA LEU A 471 -16.79 0.11 20.06
C LEU A 471 -16.16 -1.27 20.27
N HIS A 472 -16.75 -2.11 21.12
CA HIS A 472 -16.29 -3.47 21.31
C HIS A 472 -16.44 -4.28 20.02
N SER A 473 -15.42 -5.06 19.69
CA SER A 473 -15.42 -5.91 18.50
C SER A 473 -16.56 -6.92 18.52
N GLN A 474 -17.18 -7.07 17.36
CA GLN A 474 -18.17 -8.09 17.06
C GLN A 474 -18.04 -8.46 15.58
N PRO A 475 -18.36 -9.71 15.19
CA PRO A 475 -18.38 -10.09 13.78
C PRO A 475 -19.26 -9.16 12.95
N CYS A 476 -18.65 -8.47 11.98
CA CYS A 476 -19.33 -7.59 11.05
C CYS A 476 -18.55 -7.50 9.73
N VAL A 477 -19.26 -7.35 8.62
CA VAL A 477 -18.68 -7.18 7.29
C VAL A 477 -19.19 -5.93 6.60
N ALA A 478 -18.35 -5.30 5.79
CA ALA A 478 -18.73 -4.31 4.79
C ALA A 478 -18.77 -4.98 3.39
N ILE A 479 -19.83 -4.70 2.63
CA ILE A 479 -20.11 -5.31 1.34
C ILE A 479 -20.41 -4.22 0.33
N TRP A 480 -19.68 -4.24 -0.78
CA TRP A 480 -19.81 -3.33 -1.91
C TRP A 480 -20.44 -4.06 -3.09
N ASP A 481 -21.56 -3.54 -3.58
CA ASP A 481 -22.19 -4.04 -4.82
C ASP A 481 -21.46 -3.51 -6.08
N ASP A 482 -20.66 -2.45 -5.93
CA ASP A 482 -19.85 -1.83 -6.98
C ASP A 482 -18.37 -2.19 -6.82
N LEU A 483 -17.92 -3.22 -7.56
CA LEU A 483 -16.55 -3.72 -7.44
C LEU A 483 -15.50 -2.75 -8.00
N ALA A 484 -15.86 -1.87 -8.94
CA ALA A 484 -14.95 -0.83 -9.44
C ALA A 484 -14.68 0.22 -8.36
N ALA A 485 -15.73 0.69 -7.68
CA ALA A 485 -15.59 1.60 -6.55
C ALA A 485 -14.79 0.97 -5.40
N MET A 486 -15.04 -0.31 -5.12
CA MET A 486 -14.28 -1.07 -4.14
C MET A 486 -12.81 -1.21 -4.51
N ALA A 487 -12.49 -1.53 -5.76
CA ALA A 487 -11.12 -1.67 -6.23
C ALA A 487 -10.33 -0.37 -6.03
N ARG A 488 -10.94 0.78 -6.33
CA ARG A 488 -10.32 2.10 -6.11
C ARG A 488 -10.15 2.46 -4.64
N TYR A 489 -11.17 2.17 -3.82
CA TYR A 489 -11.08 2.28 -2.37
C TYR A 489 -9.91 1.45 -1.84
N ARG A 490 -9.78 0.20 -2.30
CA ARG A 490 -8.73 -0.72 -1.83
C ARG A 490 -7.34 -0.34 -2.32
N ILE A 491 -7.20 0.19 -3.55
CA ILE A 491 -5.93 0.75 -4.04
C ILE A 491 -5.39 1.80 -3.08
N ALA A 492 -6.23 2.72 -2.61
CA ALA A 492 -5.79 3.74 -1.65
C ALA A 492 -5.48 3.13 -0.28
N ASP A 493 -6.38 2.27 0.21
CA ASP A 493 -6.26 1.64 1.53
C ASP A 493 -5.04 0.72 1.67
N ALA A 494 -4.64 0.06 0.57
CA ALA A 494 -3.45 -0.78 0.47
C ALA A 494 -2.17 0.01 0.09
N VAL A 495 -2.22 1.35 0.06
CA VAL A 495 -1.10 2.24 -0.30
C VAL A 495 -0.72 2.24 -1.79
N PHE A 496 -1.45 1.53 -2.64
CA PHE A 496 -1.12 1.32 -4.06
C PHE A 496 -1.48 2.46 -5.01
N CYS A 497 -1.79 3.67 -4.54
CA CYS A 497 -2.07 4.79 -5.44
C CYS A 497 -0.90 5.10 -6.39
N HIS A 498 0.34 5.07 -5.90
CA HIS A 498 1.52 5.32 -6.75
C HIS A 498 1.81 4.15 -7.71
N VAL A 499 1.54 2.91 -7.29
CA VAL A 499 1.51 1.74 -8.19
C VAL A 499 0.50 1.96 -9.32
N TRP A 500 -0.72 2.40 -8.99
CA TRP A 500 -1.77 2.67 -9.98
C TRP A 500 -1.39 3.79 -10.96
N TYR A 501 -0.68 4.81 -10.49
CA TYR A 501 -0.13 5.84 -11.37
C TYR A 501 0.80 5.23 -12.44
N ASP A 502 1.73 4.38 -12.02
CA ASP A 502 2.74 3.77 -12.91
C ASP A 502 2.24 2.60 -13.77
N SER A 503 1.11 2.00 -13.41
CA SER A 503 0.43 0.97 -14.21
C SER A 503 -0.07 1.50 -15.56
N PRO A 504 -0.42 0.64 -16.53
CA PRO A 504 -1.07 1.04 -17.78
C PRO A 504 -2.30 1.94 -17.58
N GLY A 505 -3.05 1.71 -16.50
CA GLY A 505 -4.31 2.38 -16.20
C GLY A 505 -5.51 1.75 -16.92
N ASP A 506 -5.40 0.46 -17.23
CA ASP A 506 -6.42 -0.39 -17.84
C ASP A 506 -7.28 -1.09 -16.78
N GLU A 507 -8.37 -1.74 -17.20
CA GLU A 507 -9.25 -2.49 -16.28
C GLU A 507 -8.50 -3.61 -15.58
N ALA A 508 -7.63 -4.35 -16.29
CA ALA A 508 -6.91 -5.48 -15.73
C ALA A 508 -5.98 -5.05 -14.57
N SER A 509 -5.32 -3.90 -14.70
CA SER A 509 -4.46 -3.33 -13.67
C SER A 509 -5.28 -2.76 -12.50
N LEU A 510 -6.48 -2.19 -12.76
CA LEU A 510 -7.40 -1.74 -11.70
C LEU A 510 -7.88 -2.93 -10.87
N VAL A 511 -8.32 -3.98 -11.54
CA VAL A 511 -8.77 -5.22 -10.92
C VAL A 511 -7.63 -5.86 -10.15
N MET A 512 -6.42 -5.93 -10.70
CA MET A 512 -5.29 -6.55 -10.02
C MET A 512 -4.83 -5.74 -8.81
N ALA A 513 -4.62 -4.43 -8.93
CA ALA A 513 -4.19 -3.61 -7.79
C ALA A 513 -5.27 -3.51 -6.70
N GLY A 514 -6.54 -3.43 -7.09
CA GLY A 514 -7.66 -3.30 -6.16
C GLY A 514 -8.13 -4.64 -5.59
N LEU A 515 -8.62 -5.54 -6.45
CA LEU A 515 -9.18 -6.83 -6.03
C LEU A 515 -8.13 -7.93 -5.83
N GLY A 516 -6.95 -7.83 -6.44
CA GLY A 516 -5.83 -8.71 -6.16
C GLY A 516 -5.32 -8.59 -4.72
N CYS A 517 -5.71 -7.55 -3.98
CA CYS A 517 -5.53 -7.49 -2.52
C CYS A 517 -6.19 -8.66 -1.77
N ALA A 518 -7.04 -9.46 -2.44
CA ALA A 518 -7.49 -10.76 -1.95
C ALA A 518 -6.34 -11.69 -1.54
N VAL A 519 -5.14 -11.51 -2.12
CA VAL A 519 -3.90 -12.21 -1.73
C VAL A 519 -3.60 -12.10 -0.22
N HIS A 520 -3.95 -10.95 0.37
CA HIS A 520 -3.82 -10.61 1.79
C HIS A 520 -5.15 -10.83 2.52
N ASP A 521 -6.23 -10.28 1.97
CA ASP A 521 -7.53 -10.24 2.66
C ASP A 521 -8.14 -11.63 2.87
N LEU A 522 -7.79 -12.64 2.06
CA LEU A 522 -8.17 -14.04 2.32
C LEU A 522 -7.53 -14.60 3.59
N ILE A 523 -6.25 -14.28 3.83
CA ILE A 523 -5.49 -14.78 4.99
C ILE A 523 -5.94 -14.08 6.28
N ASP A 524 -6.38 -12.83 6.17
CA ASP A 524 -6.82 -12.01 7.31
C ASP A 524 -8.35 -11.93 7.44
N VAL A 525 -9.11 -12.67 6.61
CA VAL A 525 -10.59 -12.58 6.59
C VAL A 525 -11.25 -12.86 7.93
N GLY A 526 -10.77 -13.85 8.69
CA GLY A 526 -11.33 -14.16 10.00
C GLY A 526 -11.09 -13.07 11.04
N PRO A 527 -9.83 -12.67 11.28
CA PRO A 527 -9.48 -11.53 12.15
C PRO A 527 -10.24 -10.26 11.80
N ASP A 528 -10.25 -9.87 10.52
CA ASP A 528 -10.88 -8.64 10.03
C ASP A 528 -12.39 -8.66 10.29
N VAL A 529 -13.04 -9.80 10.03
CA VAL A 529 -14.47 -9.97 10.34
C VAL A 529 -14.71 -9.92 11.85
N ALA A 530 -13.89 -10.62 12.64
CA ALA A 530 -14.03 -10.67 14.09
C ALA A 530 -13.90 -9.29 14.74
N CYS A 531 -13.03 -8.43 14.22
CA CYS A 531 -12.87 -7.06 14.70
C CYS A 531 -13.79 -6.04 14.02
N GLY A 532 -14.59 -6.45 13.02
CA GLY A 532 -15.45 -5.56 12.25
C GLY A 532 -14.68 -4.52 11.46
N GLU A 533 -13.57 -4.92 10.84
CA GLU A 533 -12.83 -4.12 9.88
C GLU A 533 -13.70 -3.82 8.65
N ILE A 534 -13.60 -2.62 8.09
CA ILE A 534 -14.45 -2.17 6.98
C ILE A 534 -13.81 -2.33 5.60
N SER A 535 -12.53 -2.72 5.56
CA SER A 535 -11.75 -2.72 4.32
C SER A 535 -11.42 -4.09 3.73
N ASN A 536 -11.69 -5.19 4.46
CA ASN A 536 -11.49 -6.52 3.92
C ASN A 536 -12.41 -6.75 2.73
N ILE A 537 -11.84 -7.12 1.57
CA ILE A 537 -12.62 -7.16 0.34
C ILE A 537 -13.44 -8.45 0.14
N ILE A 538 -13.10 -9.53 0.84
CA ILE A 538 -13.65 -10.87 0.61
C ILE A 538 -15.18 -10.92 0.71
N PRO A 539 -15.84 -10.26 1.70
CA PRO A 539 -17.30 -10.23 1.76
C PRO A 539 -17.95 -9.63 0.52
N SER A 540 -17.28 -8.75 -0.21
CA SER A 540 -17.83 -8.18 -1.45
C SER A 540 -17.64 -9.13 -2.64
N LEU A 541 -16.47 -9.76 -2.74
CA LEU A 541 -16.18 -10.78 -3.76
C LEU A 541 -17.11 -12.00 -3.64
N THR A 542 -17.56 -12.31 -2.43
CA THR A 542 -18.53 -13.37 -2.15
C THR A 542 -19.98 -12.89 -2.03
N ARG A 543 -20.25 -11.59 -2.21
CA ARG A 543 -21.58 -10.96 -1.99
C ARG A 543 -22.18 -11.25 -0.59
N GLY A 544 -21.33 -11.52 0.39
CA GLY A 544 -21.68 -11.82 1.77
C GLY A 544 -21.84 -13.31 2.09
N ASP A 545 -21.61 -14.21 1.13
CA ASP A 545 -21.52 -15.64 1.40
C ASP A 545 -20.11 -16.00 1.88
N LEU A 546 -19.92 -16.21 3.18
CA LEU A 546 -18.64 -16.62 3.75
C LEU A 546 -18.54 -18.15 3.96
N SER A 547 -19.29 -18.92 3.16
CA SER A 547 -19.14 -20.37 3.10
C SER A 547 -17.76 -20.77 2.56
N ILE A 548 -17.30 -21.96 2.94
CA ILE A 548 -16.01 -22.52 2.46
C ILE A 548 -16.00 -22.57 0.92
N ALA A 549 -17.12 -22.92 0.29
CA ALA A 549 -17.23 -22.98 -1.16
C ALA A 549 -17.06 -21.59 -1.81
N ALA A 550 -17.73 -20.56 -1.30
CA ALA A 550 -17.62 -19.21 -1.84
C ALA A 550 -16.20 -18.63 -1.66
N LEU A 551 -15.59 -18.83 -0.48
CA LEU A 551 -14.20 -18.47 -0.21
C LEU A 551 -13.23 -19.22 -1.14
N ARG A 552 -13.51 -20.49 -1.41
CA ARG A 552 -12.71 -21.33 -2.31
C ARG A 552 -12.76 -20.83 -3.74
N SER A 553 -13.93 -20.41 -4.23
CA SER A 553 -14.06 -19.83 -5.57
C SER A 553 -13.23 -18.54 -5.72
N VAL A 554 -13.23 -17.66 -4.72
CA VAL A 554 -12.39 -16.44 -4.71
C VAL A 554 -10.91 -16.82 -4.70
N TYR A 555 -10.51 -17.80 -3.88
CA TYR A 555 -9.14 -18.31 -3.86
C TYR A 555 -8.70 -18.84 -5.24
N VAL A 556 -9.54 -19.64 -5.91
CA VAL A 556 -9.26 -20.17 -7.25
C VAL A 556 -9.11 -19.03 -8.28
N GLY A 557 -9.98 -18.02 -8.21
CA GLY A 557 -9.88 -16.82 -9.04
C GLY A 557 -8.56 -16.06 -8.85
N MET A 558 -8.11 -15.93 -7.60
CA MET A 558 -6.82 -15.32 -7.26
C MET A 558 -5.66 -16.11 -7.88
N VAL A 559 -5.65 -17.44 -7.73
CA VAL A 559 -4.61 -18.29 -8.33
C VAL A 559 -4.58 -18.14 -9.85
N ALA A 560 -5.74 -18.14 -10.51
CA ALA A 560 -5.84 -17.99 -11.96
C ALA A 560 -5.30 -16.63 -12.43
N ALA A 561 -5.59 -15.56 -11.69
CA ALA A 561 -5.05 -14.23 -11.99
C ALA A 561 -3.53 -14.16 -11.80
N MET A 562 -3.00 -14.73 -10.71
CA MET A 562 -1.55 -14.82 -10.48
C MET A 562 -0.84 -15.62 -11.59
N GLU A 563 -1.42 -16.75 -12.02
CA GLU A 563 -0.87 -17.54 -13.14
C GLU A 563 -0.85 -16.78 -14.45
N TRP A 564 -1.91 -16.00 -14.74
CA TRP A 564 -1.97 -15.18 -15.94
C TRP A 564 -0.88 -14.11 -15.94
N TYR A 565 -0.74 -13.34 -14.85
CA TYR A 565 0.31 -12.32 -14.78
C TYR A 565 1.71 -12.93 -14.83
N ALA A 566 1.96 -14.03 -14.11
CA ALA A 566 3.23 -14.73 -14.16
C ALA A 566 3.63 -15.18 -15.57
N ALA A 567 2.66 -15.48 -16.44
CA ALA A 567 2.89 -15.97 -17.80
C ALA A 567 2.95 -14.85 -18.86
N TYR A 568 2.11 -13.82 -18.74
CA TYR A 568 1.85 -12.87 -19.82
C TYR A 568 2.32 -11.44 -19.53
N ASP A 569 2.26 -10.98 -18.28
CA ASP A 569 2.63 -9.61 -17.91
C ASP A 569 3.28 -9.53 -16.50
N PRO A 570 4.40 -10.26 -16.27
CA PRO A 570 4.93 -10.48 -14.91
C PRO A 570 5.53 -9.21 -14.29
N PHE A 571 5.71 -8.15 -15.08
CA PHE A 571 6.32 -6.88 -14.70
C PHE A 571 5.34 -5.72 -14.61
N ASN A 572 4.04 -5.98 -14.79
CA ASN A 572 3.00 -4.98 -14.54
C ASN A 572 3.11 -4.48 -13.10
N THR A 573 3.19 -3.15 -12.91
CA THR A 573 3.38 -2.56 -11.58
C THR A 573 2.28 -2.98 -10.59
N ALA A 574 1.02 -3.08 -11.04
CA ALA A 574 -0.09 -3.58 -10.22
C ALA A 574 0.11 -5.04 -9.82
N ALA A 575 0.54 -5.89 -10.74
CA ALA A 575 0.79 -7.30 -10.44
C ALA A 575 2.01 -7.49 -9.53
N LEU A 576 3.07 -6.69 -9.73
CA LEU A 576 4.24 -6.69 -8.86
C LEU A 576 3.88 -6.28 -7.43
N ALA A 577 3.02 -5.27 -7.25
CA ALA A 577 2.53 -4.90 -5.92
C ALA A 577 1.86 -6.07 -5.20
N ILE A 578 1.02 -6.83 -5.91
CA ILE A 578 0.37 -8.03 -5.38
C ILE A 578 1.36 -9.16 -5.09
N LEU A 579 2.33 -9.41 -5.99
CA LEU A 579 3.39 -10.39 -5.75
C LEU A 579 4.19 -10.03 -4.50
N MET A 580 4.57 -8.76 -4.37
CA MET A 580 5.34 -8.29 -3.21
C MET A 580 4.50 -8.26 -1.94
N THR A 581 3.18 -8.10 -2.02
CA THR A 581 2.27 -8.27 -0.87
C THR A 581 2.31 -9.71 -0.36
N HIS A 582 2.36 -10.71 -1.25
CA HIS A 582 2.50 -12.11 -0.84
C HIS A 582 3.81 -12.39 -0.09
N TRP A 583 4.92 -11.80 -0.52
CA TRP A 583 6.21 -11.97 0.15
C TRP A 583 6.30 -11.15 1.43
N TRP A 584 5.76 -9.92 1.42
CA TRP A 584 5.70 -9.05 2.57
C TRP A 584 4.94 -9.68 3.74
N GLN A 585 3.79 -10.32 3.50
CA GLN A 585 3.06 -10.98 4.60
C GLN A 585 3.80 -12.19 5.19
N LEU A 586 4.83 -12.72 4.50
CA LEU A 586 5.68 -13.80 4.99
C LEU A 586 6.89 -13.26 5.77
N ASP A 587 7.50 -12.15 5.34
CA ASP A 587 8.58 -11.51 6.10
C ASP A 587 8.08 -10.55 7.20
N ASN A 588 6.79 -10.22 7.20
CA ASN A 588 6.10 -9.51 8.26
C ASN A 588 5.51 -10.50 9.28
N LEU A 589 6.13 -10.53 10.45
CA LEU A 589 5.81 -11.47 11.54
C LEU A 589 4.40 -11.27 12.12
N ARG A 590 3.65 -10.23 11.71
CA ARG A 590 2.23 -9.99 12.03
C ARG A 590 1.30 -11.13 11.63
N HIS A 591 1.43 -11.64 10.40
CA HIS A 591 0.36 -12.43 9.80
C HIS A 591 0.36 -13.89 10.25
N ARG A 592 1.51 -14.41 10.74
CA ARG A 592 1.67 -15.79 11.25
C ARG A 592 1.28 -16.86 10.22
N THR A 593 1.47 -16.58 8.94
CA THR A 593 0.99 -17.39 7.82
C THR A 593 1.41 -18.85 7.95
N VAL A 594 2.70 -19.13 8.19
CA VAL A 594 3.21 -20.51 8.32
C VAL A 594 2.70 -21.19 9.58
N ALA A 595 2.62 -20.50 10.73
CA ALA A 595 2.02 -21.06 11.94
C ALA A 595 0.54 -21.44 11.75
N LEU A 596 -0.22 -20.65 11.00
CA LEU A 596 -1.62 -20.92 10.71
C LEU A 596 -1.83 -22.18 9.86
N MET A 597 -0.92 -22.52 8.95
CA MET A 597 -0.97 -23.76 8.15
C MET A 597 -1.05 -25.02 9.03
N SER A 598 -0.48 -24.98 10.24
CA SER A 598 -0.52 -26.11 11.20
C SER A 598 -1.87 -26.32 11.88
N ARG A 599 -2.77 -25.34 11.81
CA ARG A 599 -4.00 -25.32 12.63
C ARG A 599 -5.15 -26.07 12.00
N VAL A 600 -5.01 -26.47 10.75
CA VAL A 600 -5.93 -27.39 10.07
C VAL A 600 -5.15 -28.62 9.63
N SER A 601 -5.83 -29.75 9.53
CA SER A 601 -5.22 -30.98 9.02
C SER A 601 -4.86 -30.83 7.54
N THR A 602 -3.68 -31.30 7.17
CA THR A 602 -3.22 -31.36 5.78
C THR A 602 -4.15 -32.25 4.97
N SER A 603 -4.53 -31.81 3.77
CA SER A 603 -5.34 -32.60 2.83
C SER A 603 -4.90 -32.30 1.39
N PRO A 604 -4.71 -33.34 0.54
CA PRO A 604 -4.49 -33.14 -0.89
C PRO A 604 -5.61 -32.33 -1.57
N ASP A 605 -6.84 -32.40 -1.07
CA ASP A 605 -7.99 -31.66 -1.61
C ASP A 605 -7.84 -30.13 -1.47
N TYR A 606 -6.87 -29.67 -0.68
CA TYR A 606 -6.54 -28.25 -0.57
C TYR A 606 -5.71 -27.75 -1.76
N ALA A 607 -5.06 -28.65 -2.49
CA ALA A 607 -4.33 -28.29 -3.70
C ALA A 607 -5.29 -28.00 -4.85
N VAL A 608 -5.01 -26.93 -5.60
CA VAL A 608 -5.79 -26.53 -6.78
C VAL A 608 -4.93 -26.00 -7.90
N SER A 609 -5.32 -26.33 -9.13
CA SER A 609 -4.80 -25.72 -10.34
C SER A 609 -5.98 -25.28 -11.22
N PRO A 610 -6.28 -23.97 -11.29
CA PRO A 610 -7.33 -23.47 -12.16
C PRO A 610 -7.02 -23.71 -13.65
N GLU A 611 -8.06 -23.70 -14.47
CA GLU A 611 -7.89 -23.58 -15.91
C GLU A 611 -7.24 -22.24 -16.26
N LYS A 612 -6.39 -22.24 -17.29
CA LYS A 612 -5.68 -21.02 -17.71
C LYS A 612 -6.66 -20.00 -18.27
N LEU A 613 -6.59 -18.77 -17.77
CA LEU A 613 -7.36 -17.66 -18.31
C LEU A 613 -6.96 -17.38 -19.77
N THR A 614 -7.95 -17.22 -20.64
CA THR A 614 -7.75 -16.92 -22.06
C THR A 614 -7.62 -15.43 -22.35
N SER A 615 -7.93 -14.59 -21.36
CA SER A 615 -7.83 -13.12 -21.39
C SER A 615 -7.28 -12.60 -20.08
N ALA A 616 -6.93 -11.31 -20.04
CA ALA A 616 -6.55 -10.63 -18.80
C ALA A 616 -7.65 -10.78 -17.72
N PRO A 617 -7.27 -10.82 -16.43
CA PRO A 617 -8.23 -10.87 -15.33
C PRO A 617 -9.20 -9.69 -15.36
N SER A 618 -10.47 -9.97 -15.09
CA SER A 618 -11.55 -8.97 -14.97
C SER A 618 -12.16 -9.00 -13.57
N PHE A 619 -13.09 -8.09 -13.27
CA PHE A 619 -13.82 -8.09 -12.00
C PHE A 619 -14.44 -9.46 -11.68
N ASP A 620 -15.02 -10.13 -12.68
CA ASP A 620 -15.68 -11.42 -12.52
C ASP A 620 -14.70 -12.53 -12.10
N THR A 621 -13.44 -12.47 -12.53
CA THR A 621 -12.39 -13.45 -12.20
C THR A 621 -12.26 -13.66 -10.69
N PHE A 622 -12.39 -12.59 -9.91
CA PHE A 622 -12.21 -12.60 -8.46
C PHE A 622 -13.48 -12.93 -7.67
N THR A 623 -14.64 -13.01 -8.33
CA THR A 623 -15.91 -13.26 -7.64
C THR A 623 -16.10 -14.75 -7.35
N HIS A 624 -16.89 -15.06 -6.31
CA HIS A 624 -17.29 -16.44 -6.03
C HIS A 624 -18.10 -17.10 -7.16
N THR A 625 -18.61 -16.30 -8.11
CA THR A 625 -19.37 -16.70 -9.29
C THR A 625 -18.51 -16.78 -10.56
N ASN A 626 -17.18 -16.83 -10.45
CA ASN A 626 -16.28 -16.85 -11.62
C ASN A 626 -16.44 -18.08 -12.53
N HIS A 627 -17.07 -19.16 -12.04
CA HIS A 627 -17.31 -20.41 -12.78
C HIS A 627 -16.05 -21.08 -13.36
N LEU A 628 -14.87 -20.75 -12.84
CA LEU A 628 -13.61 -21.33 -13.28
C LEU A 628 -13.55 -22.81 -12.89
N LYS A 629 -13.15 -23.64 -13.85
CA LYS A 629 -12.81 -25.04 -13.57
C LYS A 629 -11.41 -25.12 -12.98
N TYR A 630 -11.16 -26.16 -12.19
CA TYR A 630 -9.86 -26.41 -11.60
C TYR A 630 -9.66 -27.91 -11.36
N ASP A 631 -8.42 -28.35 -11.44
CA ASP A 631 -7.98 -29.66 -10.95
C ASP A 631 -7.64 -29.54 -9.46
N GLU A 632 -7.77 -30.64 -8.72
CA GLU A 632 -7.46 -30.72 -7.28
C GLU A 632 -6.82 -32.06 -6.91
N GLY A 633 -6.29 -32.15 -5.68
CA GLY A 633 -5.74 -33.39 -5.15
C GLY A 633 -4.24 -33.57 -5.39
N GLN A 634 -3.77 -34.80 -5.17
CA GLN A 634 -2.34 -35.15 -5.13
C GLN A 634 -1.58 -34.79 -6.42
N ALA A 635 -2.20 -34.95 -7.60
CA ALA A 635 -1.56 -34.66 -8.87
C ALA A 635 -1.09 -33.19 -8.96
N VAL A 636 -1.87 -32.25 -8.41
CA VAL A 636 -1.48 -30.83 -8.38
C VAL A 636 -0.26 -30.61 -7.48
N ILE A 637 -0.18 -31.31 -6.34
CA ILE A 637 0.97 -31.24 -5.42
C ILE A 637 2.22 -31.80 -6.10
N ASP A 638 2.09 -32.94 -6.79
CA ASP A 638 3.19 -33.57 -7.53
C ASP A 638 3.71 -32.63 -8.63
N ASP A 639 2.82 -31.97 -9.40
CA ASP A 639 3.20 -30.94 -10.38
C ASP A 639 3.96 -29.77 -9.72
N GLN A 640 3.54 -29.32 -8.54
CA GLN A 640 4.23 -28.22 -7.83
C GLN A 640 5.61 -28.65 -7.32
N ARG A 641 5.79 -29.93 -7.02
CA ARG A 641 7.09 -30.49 -6.63
C ARG A 641 8.04 -30.57 -7.82
N GLU A 642 7.55 -30.99 -8.97
CA GLU A 642 8.33 -30.97 -10.22
C GLU A 642 8.77 -29.54 -10.59
N GLU A 643 7.86 -28.56 -10.47
CA GLU A 643 8.20 -27.15 -10.68
C GLU A 643 9.24 -26.66 -9.67
N LEU A 644 9.11 -27.00 -8.38
CA LEU A 644 10.10 -26.62 -7.37
C LEU A 644 11.48 -27.23 -7.65
N ASP A 645 11.54 -28.49 -8.05
CA ASP A 645 12.78 -29.17 -8.40
C ASP A 645 13.42 -28.54 -9.66
N HIS A 646 12.60 -28.11 -10.64
CA HIS A 646 13.07 -27.35 -11.79
C HIS A 646 13.68 -26.01 -11.38
N LEU A 647 13.00 -25.24 -10.53
CA LEU A 647 13.47 -23.93 -10.05
C LEU A 647 14.74 -24.05 -9.20
N GLU A 648 14.85 -25.09 -8.36
CA GLU A 648 16.08 -25.36 -7.60
C GLU A 648 17.24 -25.68 -8.55
N ALA A 649 17.00 -26.47 -9.59
CA ALA A 649 18.01 -26.80 -10.60
C ALA A 649 18.50 -25.60 -11.42
N LEU A 650 17.73 -24.49 -11.51
CA LEU A 650 18.20 -23.25 -12.12
C LEU A 650 19.37 -22.61 -11.35
N GLY A 651 19.57 -22.97 -10.08
CA GLY A 651 20.74 -22.58 -9.29
C GLY A 651 20.84 -21.07 -9.04
N PHE A 652 19.72 -20.34 -9.05
CA PHE A 652 19.73 -18.90 -8.78
C PHE A 652 20.03 -18.62 -7.30
N GLU A 653 21.31 -18.31 -7.01
CA GLU A 653 21.88 -18.22 -5.66
C GLU A 653 21.05 -17.37 -4.69
N ASP A 654 20.60 -16.19 -5.11
CA ASP A 654 19.85 -15.24 -4.28
C ASP A 654 18.49 -15.77 -3.78
N ILE A 655 17.98 -16.86 -4.37
CA ILE A 655 16.67 -17.45 -4.04
C ILE A 655 16.81 -18.85 -3.40
N GLN A 656 18.00 -19.45 -3.43
CA GLN A 656 18.21 -20.81 -2.90
C GLN A 656 17.90 -20.90 -1.40
N GLY A 657 18.24 -19.86 -0.63
CA GLY A 657 17.93 -19.81 0.80
C GLY A 657 16.43 -19.82 1.08
N LEU A 658 15.64 -19.09 0.27
CA LEU A 658 14.18 -19.07 0.35
C LEU A 658 13.57 -20.45 0.03
N ILE A 659 14.05 -21.11 -1.03
CA ILE A 659 13.58 -22.46 -1.42
C ILE A 659 13.80 -23.45 -0.27
N LYS A 660 15.02 -23.49 0.28
CA LYS A 660 15.43 -24.49 1.28
C LYS A 660 14.80 -24.25 2.65
N THR A 661 14.61 -22.98 3.02
CA THR A 661 14.18 -22.63 4.38
C THR A 661 12.67 -22.46 4.50
N LEU A 662 11.97 -22.17 3.39
CA LEU A 662 10.52 -21.96 3.41
C LEU A 662 9.76 -22.84 2.42
N ILE A 663 10.05 -22.71 1.12
CA ILE A 663 9.14 -23.26 0.08
C ILE A 663 9.11 -24.79 0.12
N ARG A 664 10.27 -25.45 0.18
CA ARG A 664 10.36 -26.91 0.24
C ARG A 664 9.76 -27.47 1.53
N PRO A 665 10.10 -26.97 2.73
CA PRO A 665 9.42 -27.39 3.96
C PRO A 665 7.90 -27.23 3.93
N VAL A 666 7.39 -26.12 3.40
CA VAL A 666 5.94 -25.88 3.29
C VAL A 666 5.29 -26.87 2.33
N LEU A 667 5.92 -27.15 1.18
CA LEU A 667 5.41 -28.13 0.22
C LEU A 667 5.44 -29.56 0.78
N ASP A 668 6.52 -29.94 1.46
CA ASP A 668 6.65 -31.25 2.12
C ASP A 668 5.64 -31.43 3.25
N TYR A 669 5.33 -30.36 3.98
CA TYR A 669 4.25 -30.35 4.97
C TYR A 669 2.87 -30.50 4.32
N ALA A 670 2.57 -29.73 3.27
CA ALA A 670 1.29 -29.81 2.55
C ALA A 670 1.04 -31.21 1.96
N ASP A 671 2.11 -31.89 1.53
CA ASP A 671 2.12 -33.27 1.03
C ASP A 671 2.20 -34.33 2.14
N ALA A 672 2.12 -33.93 3.41
CA ALA A 672 2.23 -34.79 4.58
C ALA A 672 3.51 -35.68 4.65
N ARG A 673 4.57 -35.32 3.90
CA ARG A 673 5.88 -35.99 3.93
C ARG A 673 6.71 -35.57 5.13
N ASP A 674 6.50 -34.34 5.59
CA ASP A 674 7.08 -33.81 6.81
C ASP A 674 5.97 -33.36 7.78
N THR A 675 6.31 -33.31 9.05
CA THR A 675 5.47 -32.85 10.15
C THR A 675 5.97 -31.53 10.72
N HIS A 676 7.09 -31.02 10.21
CA HIS A 676 7.71 -29.81 10.71
C HIS A 676 7.46 -28.64 9.76
N LEU A 677 7.19 -27.48 10.35
CA LEU A 677 7.16 -26.21 9.64
C LEU A 677 8.25 -25.29 10.21
N PRO A 678 8.84 -24.41 9.39
CA PRO A 678 9.85 -23.47 9.84
C PRO A 678 9.23 -22.38 10.73
N LEU A 679 9.99 -21.89 11.70
CA LEU A 679 9.61 -20.72 12.49
C LEU A 679 9.72 -19.44 11.65
N GLU A 680 8.88 -18.44 11.90
CA GLU A 680 8.84 -17.24 11.06
C GLU A 680 10.17 -16.47 11.01
N ILE A 681 10.87 -16.37 12.14
CA ILE A 681 12.18 -15.72 12.19
C ILE A 681 13.26 -16.45 11.37
N THR A 682 13.11 -17.75 11.07
CA THR A 682 14.15 -18.51 10.36
C THR A 682 14.13 -18.26 8.87
N TYR A 683 12.98 -17.97 8.28
CA TYR A 683 12.86 -17.71 6.84
C TYR A 683 12.69 -16.22 6.49
N CYS A 684 12.32 -15.35 7.44
CA CYS A 684 12.11 -13.92 7.20
C CYS A 684 13.31 -13.25 6.50
N THR A 685 14.54 -13.54 6.93
CA THR A 685 15.75 -13.02 6.26
C THR A 685 15.89 -13.55 4.84
N GLU A 686 15.57 -14.81 4.57
CA GLU A 686 15.69 -15.42 3.24
C GLU A 686 14.64 -14.88 2.25
N VAL A 687 13.42 -14.59 2.72
CA VAL A 687 12.40 -13.88 1.94
C VAL A 687 12.91 -12.49 1.56
N LEU A 688 13.45 -11.74 2.53
CA LEU A 688 14.01 -10.42 2.29
C LEU A 688 15.21 -10.46 1.33
N GLU A 689 16.14 -11.41 1.48
CA GLU A 689 17.27 -11.58 0.55
C GLU A 689 16.79 -11.78 -0.89
N ALA A 690 15.80 -12.67 -1.07
CA ALA A 690 15.21 -12.90 -2.38
C ALA A 690 14.59 -11.62 -2.95
N CYS A 691 13.84 -10.86 -2.14
CA CYS A 691 13.23 -9.59 -2.54
C CYS A 691 14.27 -8.50 -2.89
N LEU A 692 15.42 -8.48 -2.23
CA LEU A 692 16.48 -7.49 -2.42
C LEU A 692 17.38 -7.75 -3.64
N SER A 693 17.29 -8.92 -4.28
CA SER A 693 18.16 -9.24 -5.43
C SER A 693 18.05 -8.17 -6.53
N ARG A 694 19.21 -7.78 -7.05
CA ARG A 694 19.36 -6.80 -8.14
C ARG A 694 19.15 -7.41 -9.52
N ARG A 695 19.09 -8.75 -9.63
CA ARG A 695 18.71 -9.44 -10.87
C ARG A 695 17.19 -9.41 -10.99
N HIS A 696 16.64 -8.20 -11.17
CA HIS A 696 15.21 -7.93 -11.01
C HIS A 696 14.34 -8.84 -11.90
N SER A 697 14.68 -8.94 -13.20
CA SER A 697 13.94 -9.75 -14.15
C SER A 697 13.91 -11.24 -13.81
N GLU A 698 15.05 -11.83 -13.47
CA GLU A 698 15.11 -13.24 -13.07
C GLU A 698 14.43 -13.47 -11.72
N LYS A 699 14.64 -12.56 -10.76
CA LYS A 699 13.97 -12.58 -9.45
C LYS A 699 12.46 -12.61 -9.60
N VAL A 700 11.86 -11.64 -10.30
CA VAL A 700 10.41 -11.54 -10.44
C VAL A 700 9.83 -12.83 -11.05
N LYS A 701 10.44 -13.35 -12.11
CA LYS A 701 9.99 -14.58 -12.77
C LYS A 701 10.00 -15.78 -11.82
N VAL A 702 11.05 -15.94 -11.02
CA VAL A 702 11.15 -17.04 -10.05
C VAL A 702 10.20 -16.83 -8.86
N LEU A 703 10.12 -15.61 -8.32
CA LEU A 703 9.23 -15.28 -7.21
C LEU A 703 7.75 -15.53 -7.55
N TRP A 704 7.31 -15.25 -8.78
CA TRP A 704 5.96 -15.63 -9.22
C TRP A 704 5.71 -17.13 -9.10
N ARG A 705 6.66 -17.95 -9.56
CA ARG A 705 6.53 -19.41 -9.54
C ARG A 705 6.56 -19.97 -8.12
N LEU A 706 7.43 -19.46 -7.27
CA LEU A 706 7.51 -19.87 -5.85
C LEU A 706 6.25 -19.48 -5.07
N ALA A 707 5.69 -18.29 -5.32
CA ALA A 707 4.40 -17.91 -4.76
C ALA A 707 3.31 -18.89 -5.23
N LEU A 708 3.21 -19.12 -6.55
CA LEU A 708 2.22 -20.05 -7.11
C LEU A 708 2.34 -21.47 -6.53
N ILE A 709 3.54 -21.99 -6.26
CA ILE A 709 3.71 -23.29 -5.59
C ILE A 709 2.97 -23.32 -4.25
N MET A 710 3.14 -22.31 -3.39
CA MET A 710 2.48 -22.25 -2.07
C MET A 710 0.95 -22.14 -2.18
N TRP A 711 0.47 -21.41 -3.17
CA TRP A 711 -0.97 -21.26 -3.42
C TRP A 711 -1.57 -22.53 -4.05
N LYS A 712 -0.91 -23.14 -5.02
CA LYS A 712 -1.43 -24.31 -5.74
C LYS A 712 -1.34 -25.60 -4.93
N CYS A 713 -0.33 -25.75 -4.06
CA CYS A 713 -0.24 -26.92 -3.17
C CYS A 713 -1.24 -26.89 -2.01
N GLY A 714 -1.98 -25.79 -1.82
CA GLY A 714 -3.01 -25.66 -0.79
C GLY A 714 -2.51 -25.17 0.57
N ALA A 715 -1.23 -24.84 0.71
CA ALA A 715 -0.68 -24.32 1.97
C ALA A 715 -1.32 -22.97 2.37
N ILE A 716 -1.49 -22.06 1.40
CA ILE A 716 -2.19 -20.80 1.68
C ILE A 716 -3.67 -21.05 1.95
N TRP A 717 -4.31 -21.99 1.27
CA TRP A 717 -5.70 -22.36 1.58
C TRP A 717 -5.87 -22.88 3.01
N ALA A 718 -4.94 -23.70 3.51
CA ALA A 718 -4.93 -24.13 4.90
C ALA A 718 -4.84 -22.95 5.89
N THR A 719 -4.04 -21.93 5.54
CA THR A 719 -3.94 -20.67 6.29
C THR A 719 -5.29 -19.94 6.32
N VAL A 720 -5.95 -19.81 5.17
CA VAL A 720 -7.28 -19.18 5.05
C VAL A 720 -8.29 -19.91 5.94
N LEU A 721 -8.37 -21.24 5.87
CA LEU A 721 -9.28 -22.03 6.69
C LEU A 721 -9.03 -21.83 8.19
N ALA A 722 -7.77 -21.88 8.62
CA ALA A 722 -7.40 -21.60 10.00
C ALA A 722 -7.81 -20.19 10.44
N SER A 723 -7.60 -19.19 9.59
CA SER A 723 -7.93 -17.80 9.89
C SER A 723 -9.42 -17.59 10.20
N THR A 724 -10.32 -18.29 9.51
CA THR A 724 -11.77 -18.14 9.71
C THR A 724 -12.25 -18.50 11.12
N GLN A 725 -11.38 -19.14 11.93
CA GLN A 725 -11.67 -19.56 13.29
C GLN A 725 -11.23 -18.54 14.36
N TYR A 726 -10.63 -17.41 13.97
CA TYR A 726 -10.28 -16.35 14.93
C TYR A 726 -11.53 -15.75 15.59
N ALA A 727 -11.37 -15.40 16.85
CA ALA A 727 -12.29 -14.57 17.62
C ALA A 727 -11.49 -13.44 18.26
N HIS A 728 -12.17 -12.31 18.52
CA HIS A 728 -11.55 -11.13 19.12
C HIS A 728 -12.45 -10.55 20.20
N GLN A 729 -11.85 -10.17 21.33
CA GLN A 729 -12.57 -9.63 22.50
C GLN A 729 -12.23 -8.16 22.83
N GLY A 730 -11.35 -7.52 22.04
CA GLY A 730 -10.97 -6.11 22.21
C GLY A 730 -11.92 -5.12 21.53
N TYR A 731 -11.38 -4.00 21.06
CA TYR A 731 -12.14 -2.99 20.31
C TYR A 731 -11.99 -3.15 18.79
N THR A 732 -12.94 -2.60 18.03
CA THR A 732 -12.91 -2.63 16.56
C THR A 732 -11.65 -2.00 15.99
N ASN A 733 -11.26 -2.39 14.76
CA ASN A 733 -10.03 -1.93 14.06
C ASN A 733 -8.76 -2.22 14.87
N CYS A 734 -8.64 -3.44 15.41
CA CYS A 734 -7.55 -3.85 16.29
C CYS A 734 -6.20 -4.00 15.57
N ASP A 735 -6.14 -3.84 14.25
CA ASP A 735 -4.93 -4.02 13.44
C ASP A 735 -3.84 -2.95 13.62
N ARG A 736 -4.13 -1.93 14.43
CA ARG A 736 -3.20 -0.84 14.73
C ARG A 736 -2.50 -1.06 16.05
N GLY A 737 -1.28 -0.51 16.18
CA GLY A 737 -0.50 -0.49 17.43
C GLY A 737 -1.08 0.41 18.51
N ARG A 738 -2.36 0.22 18.83
CA ARG A 738 -3.07 0.85 19.94
C ARG A 738 -2.76 0.12 21.25
N GLU A 739 -3.12 0.74 22.36
CA GLU A 739 -2.85 0.21 23.70
C GLU A 739 -3.68 -1.04 24.06
N ASP A 740 -4.66 -1.39 23.24
CA ASP A 740 -5.62 -2.49 23.44
C ASP A 740 -5.30 -3.77 22.65
N LEU A 741 -4.20 -3.82 21.89
CA LEU A 741 -3.73 -5.04 21.23
C LEU A 741 -2.75 -5.79 22.13
N ASP A 742 -3.22 -6.83 22.83
CA ASP A 742 -2.36 -7.79 23.50
C ASP A 742 -2.67 -9.24 23.06
N GLU A 743 -1.79 -10.19 23.37
CA GLU A 743 -2.01 -11.61 23.04
C GLU A 743 -3.30 -12.15 23.68
N SER A 744 -3.80 -11.54 24.75
CA SER A 744 -4.97 -11.99 25.49
C SER A 744 -6.30 -11.66 24.79
N THR A 745 -6.33 -10.65 23.91
CA THR A 745 -7.55 -10.28 23.17
C THR A 745 -7.91 -11.24 22.02
N TRP A 746 -6.94 -12.05 21.57
CA TRP A 746 -7.10 -13.07 20.52
C TRP A 746 -7.26 -14.50 21.06
N ALA A 747 -7.13 -14.69 22.38
CA ALA A 747 -6.93 -16.00 22.99
C ALA A 747 -8.21 -16.74 23.44
N GLN A 748 -9.41 -16.29 23.06
CA GLN A 748 -10.65 -16.95 23.51
C GLN A 748 -11.72 -17.02 22.41
N GLY A 749 -11.84 -18.22 21.84
CA GLY A 749 -13.00 -18.72 21.08
C GLY A 749 -13.44 -20.08 21.61
#